data_AF-A0A833HB13-F1
#
_entry.id   AF-A0A833HB13-F1
#
_cell.length_a   1.000
_cell.length_b   1.000
_cell.length_c   1.000
_cell.angle_alpha   90.00
_cell.angle_beta   90.00
_cell.angle_gamma   90.00
#
_symmetry.space_group_name_H-M   'P 1'
#
loop_
_entity.id
_entity.type
_entity.pdbx_description
1 polymer ?
#
loop_
_entity_poly.entity_id
_entity_poly.type
_entity_poly.pdbx_seq_one_letter_code
_entity_poly.pdbx_strand_id
1 'polypeptide(L)'
;MARLLGATAMACLLSLGAATVPSAAQSLDALAEEISRNAQMLIEADTLVYDNDNQTVTAIGGVQIEYDGNRLVAQRVAYHRKSGRLVASGNVEIVQKDGTKIFADEIDVTDDFRDGFVNALRVETVDKTYFAAESADRKDGVLTTFNNGVYTACEPCEDRPDKAPIWRIKARKIIWNGKAKTVRFEDSRFEFFGFPIAYLPAFEVADPTVKRKTGFLMPGINYKSQLGVGVTVPFYVALAPTYDLTLQGRYYTRQGFLGQAEWRQRFNSGQYNLKVAGIRQNKPDAFDANTVDSGTNIDPRRFRGMIGSKGDFTINPRWSFGWDVMVQSDRNFSRTYNIDGYSQQVQHSQVYLTGLNDRNYFDLRAYRFQVQDSPLASTRNAEQPWVLPTLDYSFTPDEPVAGGELNIDFNTRTIYRDELDDLPTRPAVRGVAGTTSRLTAEAEWKRSFVSDGGLVITPLLAFQADSTFVNQSTESINAINAMAATNGVGADVRSAFYRYMATIGLDLRWPVLFSSSSSSHILEPVVQVFARPNELYAETLGIPNEDAQSFVFDATTLFERDKFSGYDRIEGGTRANIGFRYSGTFAGGWTANALFGQSYHLAGVNSFASPDLVNAGASSGLDTDTSDFVGLIGLAAPNGLSGSVSARFDEQTFEVRRAEIKAGWNGQPVSLSAKYAFIQAQPLYGFATDRHEVSLRGSARLHENWRVFASGTYDLQNRILARDSFGFSYDDECFSYAMTYSEKRDYTTREASQAVGFNLSFRTIGDFGTQSGLFDQN
;
A
#
# COMPACT_ATOMS: atom_id res chain seq x y z
N MET A 1 -29.19 -28.42 -20.26
CA MET A 1 -29.60 -28.43 -18.84
C MET A 1 -29.54 -29.84 -18.22
N ALA A 2 -28.47 -30.62 -18.46
CA ALA A 2 -28.30 -31.96 -17.87
C ALA A 2 -26.82 -32.37 -17.71
N ARG A 3 -25.90 -31.41 -17.56
CA ARG A 3 -24.46 -31.66 -17.36
C ARG A 3 -23.83 -30.80 -16.24
N LEU A 4 -24.65 -30.35 -15.28
CA LEU A 4 -24.23 -29.55 -14.12
C LEU A 4 -24.53 -30.22 -12.77
N LEU A 5 -25.01 -31.47 -12.77
CA LEU A 5 -25.40 -32.21 -11.57
C LEU A 5 -24.32 -33.20 -11.06
N GLY A 6 -23.18 -33.32 -11.76
CA GLY A 6 -22.13 -34.28 -11.40
C GLY A 6 -21.06 -33.74 -10.43
N ALA A 7 -20.91 -32.43 -10.30
CA ALA A 7 -19.85 -31.81 -9.48
C ALA A 7 -20.28 -31.40 -8.07
N THR A 8 -21.59 -31.43 -7.77
CA THR A 8 -22.16 -31.06 -6.45
C THR A 8 -22.43 -32.26 -5.54
N ALA A 9 -22.42 -33.49 -6.05
CA ALA A 9 -22.73 -34.68 -5.27
C ALA A 9 -21.56 -35.22 -4.42
N MET A 10 -20.31 -34.83 -4.72
CA MET A 10 -19.12 -35.36 -4.01
C MET A 10 -18.68 -34.48 -2.82
N ALA A 11 -19.22 -33.26 -2.69
CA ALA A 11 -19.01 -32.37 -1.55
C ALA A 11 -20.06 -32.54 -0.43
N CYS A 12 -21.16 -33.26 -0.67
CA CYS A 12 -22.24 -33.49 0.31
C CYS A 12 -22.20 -34.85 1.01
N LEU A 13 -21.26 -35.73 0.68
CA LEU A 13 -21.13 -37.07 1.29
C LEU A 13 -20.02 -37.19 2.35
N LEU A 14 -19.35 -36.08 2.70
CA LEU A 14 -18.36 -36.02 3.78
C LEU A 14 -18.85 -35.26 5.04
N SER A 15 -20.14 -34.92 5.12
CA SER A 15 -20.74 -34.18 6.24
C SER A 15 -21.66 -35.01 7.16
N LEU A 16 -21.71 -36.34 7.01
CA LEU A 16 -22.52 -37.23 7.86
C LEU A 16 -21.63 -38.20 8.65
N GLY A 17 -21.13 -37.71 9.80
CA GLY A 17 -20.31 -38.49 10.72
C GLY A 17 -20.18 -37.79 12.08
N ALA A 18 -21.30 -37.37 12.66
CA ALA A 18 -21.33 -36.85 14.03
C ALA A 18 -21.25 -38.03 15.02
N ALA A 19 -20.08 -38.22 15.63
CA ALA A 19 -19.97 -38.87 16.93
C ALA A 19 -20.15 -37.80 18.00
N THR A 20 -21.29 -37.84 18.70
CA THR A 20 -21.55 -37.01 19.88
C THR A 20 -20.65 -37.45 21.03
N VAL A 21 -19.60 -36.70 21.31
CA VAL A 21 -18.89 -36.78 22.60
C VAL A 21 -19.59 -35.81 23.56
N PRO A 22 -20.06 -36.25 24.73
CA PRO A 22 -20.65 -35.35 25.71
C PRO A 22 -19.58 -34.34 26.14
N SER A 23 -19.76 -33.09 25.73
CA SER A 23 -18.97 -31.97 26.23
C SER A 23 -19.30 -31.84 27.71
N ALA A 24 -18.33 -32.14 28.58
CA ALA A 24 -18.39 -31.75 29.96
C ALA A 24 -18.48 -30.22 29.97
N ALA A 25 -19.64 -29.70 30.36
CA ALA A 25 -19.86 -28.29 30.61
C ALA A 25 -18.88 -27.84 31.68
N GLN A 26 -17.78 -27.22 31.27
CA GLN A 26 -16.99 -26.38 32.16
C GLN A 26 -17.81 -25.11 32.37
N SER A 27 -18.34 -24.98 33.58
CA SER A 27 -19.04 -23.82 34.11
C SER A 27 -18.34 -22.52 33.74
N LEU A 28 -19.08 -21.64 33.06
CA LEU A 28 -18.76 -20.24 32.79
C LEU A 28 -18.93 -19.40 34.08
N ASP A 29 -18.17 -19.74 35.12
CA ASP A 29 -18.12 -18.96 36.38
C ASP A 29 -16.79 -18.20 36.58
N ALA A 30 -15.89 -18.21 35.59
CA ALA A 30 -14.54 -17.67 35.74
C ALA A 30 -14.33 -16.25 35.18
N LEU A 31 -15.35 -15.39 35.17
CA LEU A 31 -15.25 -14.00 34.65
C LEU A 31 -15.86 -12.94 35.58
N ALA A 32 -15.69 -13.14 36.88
CA ALA A 32 -15.47 -12.07 37.83
C ALA A 32 -14.12 -12.38 38.47
N GLU A 33 -13.12 -11.50 38.34
CA GLU A 33 -11.86 -11.67 39.07
C GLU A 33 -12.19 -11.61 40.57
N GLU A 34 -12.22 -12.77 41.22
CA GLU A 34 -12.22 -12.86 42.67
C GLU A 34 -10.86 -12.39 43.16
N ILE A 35 -10.88 -11.36 44.01
CA ILE A 35 -9.77 -10.97 44.86
C ILE A 35 -9.26 -12.23 45.57
N SER A 36 -7.95 -12.46 45.54
CA SER A 36 -7.36 -13.61 46.23
C SER A 36 -7.67 -13.51 47.73
N ARG A 37 -8.53 -14.39 48.25
CA ARG A 37 -8.87 -14.45 49.69
C ARG A 37 -7.66 -14.73 50.61
N ASN A 38 -6.50 -15.04 50.03
CA ASN A 38 -5.23 -15.31 50.72
C ASN A 38 -4.17 -14.19 50.52
N ALA A 39 -4.47 -13.09 49.83
CA ALA A 39 -3.54 -11.97 49.73
C ALA A 39 -3.40 -11.27 51.09
N GLN A 40 -2.17 -11.06 51.56
CA GLN A 40 -1.90 -10.35 52.81
C GLN A 40 -1.95 -8.85 52.55
N MET A 41 -2.77 -8.11 53.31
CA MET A 41 -2.80 -6.65 53.27
C MET A 41 -1.61 -6.10 54.07
N LEU A 42 -0.70 -5.40 53.38
CA LEU A 42 0.42 -4.69 53.99
C LEU A 42 0.00 -3.25 54.20
N ILE A 43 0.17 -2.74 55.42
CA ILE A 43 -0.16 -1.36 55.79
C ILE A 43 1.07 -0.74 56.45
N GLU A 44 1.52 0.38 55.93
CA GLU A 44 2.57 1.23 56.49
C GLU A 44 2.00 2.62 56.77
N ALA A 45 2.25 3.18 57.94
CA ALA A 45 1.79 4.51 58.36
C ALA A 45 2.62 5.02 59.55
N ASP A 46 2.67 6.34 59.75
CA ASP A 46 3.38 6.95 60.88
C ASP A 46 2.73 6.62 62.23
N THR A 47 1.39 6.55 62.27
CA THR A 47 0.62 6.28 63.48
C THR A 47 -0.61 5.45 63.18
N LEU A 48 -0.88 4.46 64.04
CA LEU A 48 -2.05 3.61 63.93
C LEU A 48 -2.85 3.65 65.24
N VAL A 49 -4.08 4.15 65.17
CA VAL A 49 -4.99 4.40 66.29
C VAL A 49 -6.11 3.36 66.28
N TYR A 50 -6.24 2.61 67.38
CA TYR A 50 -7.31 1.64 67.58
C TYR A 50 -8.38 2.23 68.51
N ASP A 51 -9.56 2.51 67.97
CA ASP A 51 -10.75 2.86 68.74
C ASP A 51 -11.64 1.61 68.86
N ASN A 52 -11.48 0.88 69.97
CA ASN A 52 -12.21 -0.37 70.19
C ASN A 52 -13.70 -0.15 70.50
N ASP A 53 -14.07 1.01 71.05
CA ASP A 53 -15.45 1.33 71.42
C ASP A 53 -16.28 1.61 70.17
N ASN A 54 -15.72 2.40 69.23
CA ASN A 54 -16.33 2.65 67.93
C ASN A 54 -15.94 1.62 66.86
N GLN A 55 -15.19 0.56 67.24
CA GLN A 55 -14.67 -0.48 66.36
C GLN A 55 -14.03 0.05 65.06
N THR A 56 -13.19 1.09 65.19
CA THR A 56 -12.56 1.78 64.07
C THR A 56 -11.03 1.73 64.21
N VAL A 57 -10.33 1.42 63.11
CA VAL A 57 -8.86 1.45 63.03
C VAL A 57 -8.45 2.59 62.13
N THR A 58 -7.67 3.55 62.61
CA THR A 58 -7.23 4.69 61.80
C THR A 58 -5.73 4.69 61.63
N ALA A 59 -5.25 4.64 60.39
CA ALA A 59 -3.86 4.91 60.03
C ALA A 59 -3.72 6.39 59.63
N ILE A 60 -2.67 7.06 60.11
CA ILE A 60 -2.43 8.50 59.90
C ILE A 60 -0.94 8.71 59.59
N GLY A 61 -0.66 9.58 58.61
CA GLY A 61 0.69 10.00 58.25
C GLY A 61 1.32 9.05 57.22
N GLY A 62 1.37 9.50 55.95
CA GLY A 62 1.99 8.76 54.85
C GLY A 62 1.48 7.34 54.67
N VAL A 63 0.17 7.12 54.79
CA VAL A 63 -0.41 5.76 54.77
C VAL A 63 -0.21 5.13 53.39
N GLN A 64 0.42 3.96 53.36
CA GLN A 64 0.57 3.12 52.17
C GLN A 64 -0.04 1.74 52.45
N ILE A 65 -0.97 1.32 51.60
CA ILE A 65 -1.61 0.02 51.68
C ILE A 65 -1.32 -0.73 50.39
N GLU A 66 -0.72 -1.91 50.49
CA GLU A 66 -0.58 -2.83 49.36
C GLU A 66 -1.47 -4.06 49.57
N TYR A 67 -2.34 -4.33 48.60
CA TYR A 67 -3.27 -5.44 48.67
C TYR A 67 -3.60 -5.99 47.27
N ASP A 68 -3.30 -7.28 47.05
CA ASP A 68 -3.55 -8.01 45.80
C ASP A 68 -3.01 -7.32 44.53
N GLY A 69 -1.86 -6.67 44.64
CA GLY A 69 -1.22 -5.91 43.55
C GLY A 69 -1.79 -4.50 43.33
N ASN A 70 -2.78 -4.08 44.11
CA ASN A 70 -3.21 -2.68 44.19
C ASN A 70 -2.42 -1.96 45.28
N ARG A 71 -2.10 -0.69 45.04
CA ARG A 71 -1.42 0.19 46.01
C ARG A 71 -2.27 1.42 46.26
N LEU A 72 -2.61 1.68 47.51
CA LEU A 72 -3.32 2.89 47.96
C LEU A 72 -2.36 3.76 48.80
N VAL A 73 -2.30 5.04 48.49
CA VAL A 73 -1.56 6.05 49.25
C VAL A 73 -2.54 7.12 49.70
N ALA A 74 -2.51 7.51 50.98
CA ALA A 74 -3.37 8.57 51.53
C ALA A 74 -2.75 9.20 52.79
N GLN A 75 -3.24 10.38 53.19
CA GLN A 75 -2.82 11.00 54.47
C GLN A 75 -3.44 10.33 55.70
N ARG A 76 -4.67 9.83 55.55
CA ARG A 76 -5.42 9.16 56.62
C ARG A 76 -6.32 8.07 56.03
N VAL A 77 -6.33 6.89 56.64
CA VAL A 77 -7.24 5.79 56.30
C VAL A 77 -7.95 5.31 57.56
N ALA A 78 -9.28 5.34 57.57
CA ALA A 78 -10.11 4.86 58.66
C ALA A 78 -10.90 3.61 58.23
N TYR A 79 -10.71 2.50 58.94
CA TYR A 79 -11.41 1.25 58.71
C TYR A 79 -12.46 1.01 59.80
N HIS A 80 -13.74 1.04 59.41
CA HIS A 80 -14.89 0.80 60.28
C HIS A 80 -15.26 -0.69 60.25
N ARG A 81 -14.91 -1.43 61.30
CA ARG A 81 -15.07 -2.89 61.36
C ARG A 81 -16.53 -3.35 61.36
N LYS A 82 -17.46 -2.54 61.86
CA LYS A 82 -18.90 -2.87 61.87
C LYS A 82 -19.52 -2.91 60.48
N SER A 83 -19.15 -1.94 59.64
CA SER A 83 -19.70 -1.78 58.30
C SER A 83 -18.83 -2.40 57.22
N GLY A 84 -17.61 -2.84 57.55
CA GLY A 84 -16.63 -3.29 56.57
C GLY A 84 -16.28 -2.18 55.57
N ARG A 85 -16.22 -0.92 56.02
CA ARG A 85 -15.94 0.25 55.15
C ARG A 85 -14.59 0.85 55.47
N LEU A 86 -13.84 1.19 54.43
CA LEU A 86 -12.54 1.83 54.47
C LEU A 86 -12.68 3.22 53.83
N VAL A 87 -12.46 4.25 54.65
CA VAL A 87 -12.50 5.65 54.25
C VAL A 87 -11.08 6.18 54.21
N ALA A 88 -10.57 6.50 53.03
CA ALA A 88 -9.28 7.17 52.87
C ALA A 88 -9.48 8.63 52.47
N SER A 89 -8.71 9.52 53.09
CA SER A 89 -8.85 10.97 52.93
C SER A 89 -7.48 11.66 52.85
N GLY A 90 -7.40 12.70 52.03
CA GLY A 90 -6.23 13.55 51.85
C GLY A 90 -5.27 13.00 50.80
N ASN A 91 -5.37 13.55 49.58
CA ASN A 91 -4.58 13.21 48.39
C ASN A 91 -4.49 11.70 48.16
N VAL A 92 -5.65 11.05 48.04
CA VAL A 92 -5.72 9.60 47.83
C VAL A 92 -5.24 9.28 46.42
N GLU A 93 -4.28 8.37 46.30
CA GLU A 93 -3.83 7.77 45.04
C GLU A 93 -3.98 6.26 45.12
N ILE A 94 -4.66 5.66 44.15
CA ILE A 94 -4.79 4.22 44.01
C ILE A 94 -4.19 3.82 42.67
N VAL A 95 -3.17 2.96 42.72
CA VAL A 95 -2.59 2.31 41.53
C VAL A 95 -3.12 0.89 41.50
N GLN A 96 -3.91 0.57 40.49
CA GLN A 96 -4.44 -0.78 40.29
C GLN A 96 -3.39 -1.70 39.68
N LYS A 97 -3.59 -3.01 39.84
CA LYS A 97 -2.72 -4.06 39.30
C LYS A 97 -2.53 -3.98 37.77
N ASP A 98 -3.50 -3.45 37.04
CA ASP A 98 -3.45 -3.25 35.58
C ASP A 98 -2.65 -1.99 35.18
N GLY A 99 -2.22 -1.17 36.14
CA GLY A 99 -1.51 0.09 35.92
C GLY A 99 -2.41 1.33 35.86
N THR A 100 -3.73 1.19 35.98
CA THR A 100 -4.67 2.32 36.05
C THR A 100 -4.46 3.10 37.36
N LYS A 101 -4.33 4.43 37.25
CA LYS A 101 -4.16 5.31 38.41
C LYS A 101 -5.44 6.08 38.68
N ILE A 102 -5.84 6.14 39.94
CA ILE A 102 -7.02 6.82 40.43
C ILE A 102 -6.60 7.83 41.51
N PHE A 103 -7.01 9.07 41.37
CA PHE A 103 -6.79 10.14 42.32
C PHE A 103 -8.12 10.65 42.88
N ALA A 104 -8.16 10.92 44.18
CA ALA A 104 -9.34 11.44 44.86
C ALA A 104 -8.99 12.25 46.12
N ASP A 105 -9.89 13.15 46.52
CA ASP A 105 -9.76 13.85 47.81
C ASP A 105 -10.18 12.93 48.98
N GLU A 106 -11.26 12.19 48.76
CA GLU A 106 -11.81 11.22 49.69
C GLU A 106 -12.40 10.03 48.92
N ILE A 107 -12.12 8.83 49.41
CA ILE A 107 -12.72 7.59 48.93
C ILE A 107 -13.33 6.83 50.09
N ASP A 108 -14.55 6.35 49.90
CA ASP A 108 -15.25 5.48 50.84
C ASP A 108 -15.62 4.19 50.11
N VAL A 109 -14.86 3.13 50.39
CA VAL A 109 -14.96 1.83 49.73
C VAL A 109 -15.27 0.72 50.74
N THR A 110 -15.85 -0.36 50.26
CA THR A 110 -15.93 -1.60 51.03
C THR A 110 -14.53 -2.20 51.25
N ASP A 111 -14.39 -3.04 52.27
CA ASP A 111 -13.13 -3.73 52.63
C ASP A 111 -12.60 -4.66 51.54
N ASP A 112 -13.48 -5.10 50.63
CA ASP A 112 -13.16 -5.81 49.41
C ASP A 112 -12.95 -4.90 48.18
N PHE A 113 -12.94 -3.57 48.35
CA PHE A 113 -12.77 -2.57 47.29
C PHE A 113 -13.77 -2.69 46.10
N ARG A 114 -14.84 -3.46 46.23
CA ARG A 114 -15.80 -3.69 45.14
C ARG A 114 -16.73 -2.49 44.94
N ASP A 115 -17.26 -1.96 46.02
CA ASP A 115 -18.23 -0.88 45.99
C ASP A 115 -17.66 0.35 46.68
N GLY A 116 -17.96 1.52 46.15
CA GLY A 116 -17.47 2.74 46.77
C GLY A 116 -17.99 4.00 46.15
N PHE A 117 -17.88 5.06 46.93
CA PHE A 117 -18.16 6.42 46.53
C PHE A 117 -16.86 7.22 46.60
N VAL A 118 -16.64 8.06 45.60
CA VAL A 118 -15.45 8.90 45.48
C VAL A 118 -15.86 10.34 45.25
N ASN A 119 -15.29 11.26 46.02
CA ASN A 119 -15.39 12.70 45.79
C ASN A 119 -14.16 13.18 45.03
N ALA A 120 -14.39 14.00 43.99
CA ALA A 120 -13.36 14.56 43.12
C ALA A 120 -12.44 13.49 42.51
N LEU A 121 -12.99 12.67 41.61
CA LEU A 121 -12.29 11.55 41.00
C LEU A 121 -11.52 11.98 39.73
N ARG A 122 -10.23 11.62 39.63
CA ARG A 122 -9.47 11.62 38.37
C ARG A 122 -8.91 10.24 38.09
N VAL A 123 -9.08 9.74 36.87
CA VAL A 123 -8.57 8.42 36.46
C VAL A 123 -7.67 8.58 35.25
N GLU A 124 -6.52 7.91 35.27
CA GLU A 124 -5.56 7.79 34.18
C GLU A 124 -5.37 6.31 33.84
N THR A 125 -5.73 5.93 32.63
CA THR A 125 -5.58 4.54 32.16
C THR A 125 -4.22 4.31 31.51
N VAL A 126 -3.77 3.06 31.42
CA VAL A 126 -2.55 2.68 30.70
C VAL A 126 -2.52 3.09 29.21
N ASP A 127 -3.68 3.13 28.55
CA ASP A 127 -3.82 3.59 27.15
C ASP A 127 -3.82 5.13 27.01
N LYS A 128 -3.29 5.85 28.01
CA LYS A 128 -3.37 7.31 28.23
C LYS A 128 -4.73 7.92 27.87
N THR A 129 -5.76 7.44 28.55
CA THR A 129 -7.09 8.08 28.54
C THR A 129 -7.39 8.61 29.93
N TYR A 130 -8.09 9.73 29.98
CA TYR A 130 -8.27 10.50 31.19
C TYR A 130 -9.76 10.71 31.46
N PHE A 131 -10.18 10.40 32.69
CA PHE A 131 -11.50 10.70 33.22
C PHE A 131 -11.38 11.65 34.40
N ALA A 132 -12.30 12.59 34.53
CA ALA A 132 -12.42 13.44 35.72
C ALA A 132 -13.90 13.66 36.06
N ALA A 133 -14.28 13.70 37.33
CA ALA A 133 -15.67 13.90 37.75
C ALA A 133 -15.79 14.52 39.14
N GLU A 134 -16.91 15.22 39.40
CA GLU A 134 -17.20 15.78 40.74
C GLU A 134 -17.42 14.67 41.77
N SER A 135 -18.09 13.60 41.37
CA SER A 135 -18.23 12.39 42.17
C SER A 135 -18.32 11.16 41.28
N ALA A 136 -17.99 10.00 41.84
CA ALA A 136 -18.19 8.73 41.18
C ALA A 136 -18.69 7.66 42.13
N ASP A 137 -19.58 6.81 41.61
CA ASP A 137 -20.14 5.66 42.30
C ASP A 137 -19.70 4.39 41.59
N ARG A 138 -19.05 3.47 42.30
CA ARG A 138 -18.77 2.12 41.83
C ARG A 138 -19.76 1.15 42.47
N LYS A 139 -20.47 0.38 41.63
CA LYS A 139 -21.46 -0.62 42.05
C LYS A 139 -21.16 -2.00 41.48
N ASP A 140 -21.39 -3.00 42.31
CA ASP A 140 -21.20 -4.43 42.08
C ASP A 140 -19.77 -4.81 41.64
N GLY A 141 -18.78 -3.93 41.89
CA GLY A 141 -17.42 -4.06 41.36
C GLY A 141 -17.26 -3.80 39.85
N VAL A 142 -18.34 -3.59 39.11
CA VAL A 142 -18.36 -3.66 37.64
C VAL A 142 -18.72 -2.33 36.97
N LEU A 143 -19.61 -1.54 37.59
CA LEU A 143 -20.16 -0.34 36.99
C LEU A 143 -19.65 0.90 37.73
N THR A 144 -18.88 1.73 37.05
CA THR A 144 -18.42 3.02 37.58
C THR A 144 -19.20 4.14 36.91
N THR A 145 -19.99 4.88 37.68
CA THR A 145 -20.77 6.02 37.21
C THR A 145 -20.10 7.30 37.67
N PHE A 146 -19.61 8.10 36.74
CA PHE A 146 -19.04 9.42 36.97
C PHE A 146 -20.15 10.46 36.82
N ASN A 147 -20.43 11.23 37.87
CA ASN A 147 -21.41 12.30 37.85
C ASN A 147 -20.71 13.63 37.50
N ASN A 148 -21.26 14.36 36.53
CA ASN A 148 -20.67 15.57 35.95
C ASN A 148 -19.23 15.33 35.48
N GLY A 149 -19.05 14.29 34.66
CA GLY A 149 -17.75 13.79 34.25
C GLY A 149 -17.22 14.41 32.94
N VAL A 150 -15.92 14.28 32.76
CA VAL A 150 -15.14 14.65 31.57
C VAL A 150 -14.32 13.45 31.10
N TYR A 151 -14.27 13.22 29.79
CA TYR A 151 -13.44 12.20 29.15
C TYR A 151 -12.59 12.81 28.03
N THR A 152 -11.31 12.43 27.93
CA THR A 152 -10.41 12.81 26.83
C THR A 152 -9.28 11.79 26.66
N ALA A 153 -8.69 11.70 25.46
CA ALA A 153 -7.42 11.00 25.22
C ALA A 153 -6.23 11.97 25.08
N CYS A 154 -6.44 13.26 25.33
CA CYS A 154 -5.40 14.28 25.36
C CYS A 154 -4.81 14.38 26.77
N GLU A 155 -3.49 14.41 26.88
CA GLU A 155 -2.78 14.57 28.14
C GLU A 155 -3.11 15.97 28.72
N PRO A 156 -3.53 16.05 29.99
CA PRO A 156 -3.75 17.32 30.65
C PRO A 156 -2.47 18.17 30.67
N CYS A 157 -2.58 19.46 30.35
CA CYS A 157 -1.43 20.35 30.32
C CYS A 157 -0.93 20.63 31.76
N GLU A 158 0.25 20.13 32.12
CA GLU A 158 0.83 20.30 33.46
C GLU A 158 1.06 21.79 33.81
N ASP A 159 1.56 22.58 32.84
CA ASP A 159 1.85 24.01 33.03
C ASP A 159 0.59 24.89 33.15
N ARG A 160 -0.54 24.44 32.59
CA ARG A 160 -1.82 25.16 32.63
C ARG A 160 -2.98 24.19 32.86
N PRO A 161 -3.20 23.77 34.11
CA PRO A 161 -4.24 22.81 34.48
C PRO A 161 -5.66 23.27 34.10
N ASP A 162 -5.89 24.59 34.07
CA ASP A 162 -7.20 25.18 33.75
C ASP A 162 -7.51 25.21 32.24
N LYS A 163 -6.50 24.96 31.38
CA LYS A 163 -6.69 24.98 29.93
C LYS A 163 -7.42 23.71 29.50
N ALA A 164 -8.54 23.88 28.79
CA ALA A 164 -9.25 22.75 28.20
C ALA A 164 -8.35 21.99 27.20
N PRO A 165 -8.36 20.64 27.22
CA PRO A 165 -7.73 19.83 26.18
C PRO A 165 -8.28 20.14 24.78
N ILE A 166 -7.55 19.75 23.73
CA ILE A 166 -7.93 20.00 22.33
C ILE A 166 -9.33 19.48 22.04
N TRP A 167 -9.65 18.28 22.55
CA TRP A 167 -11.01 17.78 22.56
C TRP A 167 -11.31 17.09 23.89
N ARG A 168 -12.58 17.16 24.31
CA ARG A 168 -13.09 16.41 25.46
C ARG A 168 -14.60 16.21 25.33
N ILE A 169 -15.11 15.20 26.02
CA ILE A 169 -16.55 14.98 26.17
C ILE A 169 -16.92 15.31 27.61
N LYS A 170 -17.78 16.31 27.81
CA LYS A 170 -18.41 16.56 29.12
C LYS A 170 -19.78 15.92 29.15
N ALA A 171 -20.12 15.18 30.19
CA ALA A 171 -21.42 14.53 30.31
C ALA A 171 -21.97 14.69 31.73
N ARG A 172 -23.31 14.72 31.85
CA ARG A 172 -23.95 14.68 33.17
C ARG A 172 -23.66 13.34 33.85
N LYS A 173 -23.65 12.25 33.08
CA LYS A 173 -23.23 10.93 33.54
C LYS A 173 -22.32 10.27 32.52
N ILE A 174 -21.18 9.75 32.98
CA ILE A 174 -20.36 8.79 32.23
C ILE A 174 -20.49 7.45 32.95
N ILE A 175 -20.95 6.42 32.26
CA ILE A 175 -21.14 5.09 32.83
C ILE A 175 -20.11 4.18 32.18
N TRP A 176 -19.09 3.82 32.93
CA TRP A 176 -18.07 2.88 32.52
C TRP A 176 -18.43 1.48 33.03
N ASN A 177 -18.68 0.56 32.13
CA ASN A 177 -19.04 -0.81 32.43
C ASN A 177 -17.86 -1.74 32.13
N GLY A 178 -17.19 -2.24 33.17
CA GLY A 178 -16.04 -3.13 33.03
C GLY A 178 -16.36 -4.52 32.45
N LYS A 179 -17.61 -4.97 32.57
CA LYS A 179 -18.07 -6.28 32.04
C LYS A 179 -18.50 -6.20 30.58
N ALA A 180 -19.30 -5.19 30.24
CA ALA A 180 -19.69 -4.93 28.85
C ALA A 180 -18.56 -4.28 28.05
N LYS A 181 -17.52 -3.76 28.74
CA LYS A 181 -16.38 -3.02 28.19
C LYS A 181 -16.84 -1.82 27.36
N THR A 182 -17.68 -1.00 27.96
CA THR A 182 -18.30 0.16 27.30
C THR A 182 -18.21 1.41 28.16
N VAL A 183 -18.15 2.57 27.50
CA VAL A 183 -18.26 3.87 28.15
C VAL A 183 -19.45 4.58 27.52
N ARG A 184 -20.53 4.72 28.29
CA ARG A 184 -21.76 5.40 27.89
C ARG A 184 -21.78 6.81 28.44
N PHE A 185 -22.07 7.78 27.59
CA PHE A 185 -22.22 9.18 27.93
C PHE A 185 -23.69 9.56 27.87
N GLU A 186 -24.21 10.24 28.90
CA GLU A 186 -25.58 10.76 28.96
C GLU A 186 -25.57 12.28 29.14
N ASP A 187 -26.41 12.97 28.37
CA ASP A 187 -26.49 14.43 28.30
C ASP A 187 -25.12 15.08 28.08
N SER A 188 -24.49 14.65 26.99
CA SER A 188 -23.09 14.95 26.71
C SER A 188 -22.89 16.07 25.69
N ARG A 189 -21.78 16.77 25.83
CA ARG A 189 -21.32 17.85 24.96
C ARG A 189 -19.90 17.50 24.51
N PHE A 190 -19.71 17.37 23.20
CA PHE A 190 -18.38 17.29 22.63
C PHE A 190 -17.82 18.71 22.53
N GLU A 191 -16.75 18.98 23.26
CA GLU A 191 -16.03 20.25 23.24
C GLU A 191 -14.75 20.12 22.42
N PHE A 192 -14.51 21.08 21.54
CA PHE A 192 -13.30 21.20 20.74
C PHE A 192 -12.69 22.58 20.98
N PHE A 193 -11.41 22.64 21.39
CA PHE A 193 -10.76 23.84 21.93
C PHE A 193 -11.58 24.55 23.02
N GLY A 194 -12.29 23.78 23.84
CA GLY A 194 -13.17 24.30 24.91
C GLY A 194 -14.55 24.80 24.43
N PHE A 195 -14.83 24.84 23.13
CA PHE A 195 -16.13 25.22 22.58
C PHE A 195 -17.01 24.00 22.35
N PRO A 196 -18.27 23.97 22.83
CA PRO A 196 -19.18 22.87 22.56
C PRO A 196 -19.63 22.88 21.09
N ILE A 197 -19.24 21.86 20.32
CA ILE A 197 -19.57 21.75 18.88
C ILE A 197 -20.69 20.76 18.59
N ALA A 198 -20.95 19.81 19.49
CA ALA A 198 -22.05 18.86 19.34
C ALA A 198 -22.66 18.50 20.69
N TYR A 199 -23.99 18.38 20.72
CA TYR A 199 -24.74 17.81 21.85
C TYR A 199 -25.23 16.43 21.47
N LEU A 200 -24.94 15.45 22.32
CA LEU A 200 -25.33 14.06 22.13
C LEU A 200 -26.13 13.62 23.38
N PRO A 201 -27.46 13.37 23.25
CA PRO A 201 -28.32 13.01 24.38
C PRO A 201 -27.85 11.74 25.07
N ALA A 202 -27.45 10.74 24.29
CA ALA A 202 -26.74 9.57 24.77
C ALA A 202 -25.93 8.95 23.63
N PHE A 203 -24.70 8.51 23.90
CA PHE A 203 -23.94 7.66 23.00
C PHE A 203 -23.02 6.74 23.80
N GLU A 204 -22.54 5.68 23.17
CA GLU A 204 -21.69 4.68 23.82
C GLU A 204 -20.50 4.35 22.93
N VAL A 205 -19.30 4.41 23.51
CA VAL A 205 -18.04 4.00 22.85
C VAL A 205 -17.54 2.69 23.47
N ALA A 206 -16.61 2.06 22.76
CA ALA A 206 -15.87 0.95 23.34
C ALA A 206 -14.95 1.47 24.45
N ASP A 207 -14.78 0.70 25.51
CA ASP A 207 -13.71 0.92 26.48
C ASP A 207 -12.34 0.93 25.76
N PRO A 208 -11.36 1.75 26.18
CA PRO A 208 -10.01 1.79 25.58
C PRO A 208 -9.35 0.41 25.39
N THR A 209 -9.66 -0.55 26.27
CA THR A 209 -9.15 -1.92 26.21
C THR A 209 -9.78 -2.78 25.08
N VAL A 210 -10.87 -2.33 24.48
CA VAL A 210 -11.61 -3.04 23.43
C VAL A 210 -11.13 -2.61 22.06
N LYS A 211 -10.41 -3.50 21.40
CA LYS A 211 -9.91 -3.28 20.04
C LYS A 211 -11.01 -3.30 18.96
N ARG A 212 -12.17 -3.91 19.24
CA ARG A 212 -13.27 -4.12 18.27
C ARG A 212 -14.64 -4.13 18.93
N LYS A 213 -15.55 -3.29 18.47
CA LYS A 213 -16.94 -3.24 18.95
C LYS A 213 -17.90 -2.79 17.86
N THR A 214 -19.06 -3.42 17.79
CA THR A 214 -20.16 -3.03 16.89
C THR A 214 -20.64 -1.61 17.21
N GLY A 215 -20.78 -0.77 16.18
CA GLY A 215 -21.22 0.62 16.34
C GLY A 215 -21.06 1.46 15.08
N PHE A 216 -21.52 2.72 15.16
CA PHE A 216 -21.25 3.71 14.13
C PHE A 216 -19.77 4.07 14.13
N LEU A 217 -19.19 4.10 12.93
CA LEU A 217 -17.90 4.72 12.71
C LEU A 217 -18.11 6.19 12.38
N MET A 218 -17.03 6.96 12.46
CA MET A 218 -17.06 8.38 12.13
C MET A 218 -17.55 8.60 10.69
N PRO A 219 -18.47 9.56 10.47
CA PRO A 219 -18.95 9.88 9.13
C PRO A 219 -17.85 10.51 8.26
N GLY A 220 -18.12 10.69 6.97
CA GLY A 220 -17.20 11.38 6.06
C GLY A 220 -17.94 12.30 5.11
N ILE A 221 -17.36 13.45 4.76
CA ILE A 221 -17.94 14.38 3.79
C ILE A 221 -16.96 14.53 2.63
N ASN A 222 -17.47 14.40 1.41
CA ASN A 222 -16.70 14.63 0.20
C ASN A 222 -17.49 15.49 -0.80
N TYR A 223 -16.79 16.13 -1.73
CA TYR A 223 -17.42 16.91 -2.80
C TYR A 223 -16.79 16.58 -4.15
N LYS A 224 -17.63 16.38 -5.16
CA LYS A 224 -17.23 16.23 -6.57
C LYS A 224 -18.30 16.88 -7.45
N SER A 225 -17.92 17.60 -8.49
CA SER A 225 -18.87 18.38 -9.30
C SER A 225 -20.05 17.56 -9.85
N GLN A 226 -19.80 16.33 -10.33
CA GLN A 226 -20.85 15.45 -10.88
C GLN A 226 -21.70 14.77 -9.79
N LEU A 227 -21.15 14.56 -8.59
CA LEU A 227 -21.83 13.88 -7.48
C LEU A 227 -22.53 14.87 -6.51
N GLY A 228 -22.06 16.12 -6.48
CA GLY A 228 -22.36 17.11 -5.45
C GLY A 228 -21.63 16.82 -4.13
N VAL A 229 -22.19 17.33 -3.03
CA VAL A 229 -21.77 16.96 -1.67
C VAL A 229 -22.23 15.54 -1.37
N GLY A 230 -21.33 14.70 -0.87
CA GLY A 230 -21.58 13.34 -0.38
C GLY A 230 -21.34 13.24 1.12
N VAL A 231 -22.24 12.56 1.82
CA VAL A 231 -22.11 12.24 3.26
C VAL A 231 -22.11 10.73 3.43
N THR A 232 -21.07 10.18 4.06
CA THR A 232 -20.89 8.76 4.34
C THR A 232 -21.14 8.49 5.82
N VAL A 233 -21.91 7.46 6.13
CA VAL A 233 -22.15 6.97 7.49
C VAL A 233 -21.83 5.48 7.52
N PRO A 234 -20.66 5.09 8.06
CA PRO A 234 -20.28 3.69 8.21
C PRO A 234 -20.79 3.11 9.54
N PHE A 235 -21.18 1.84 9.53
CA PHE A 235 -21.62 1.06 10.67
C PHE A 235 -20.86 -0.27 10.69
N TYR A 236 -20.02 -0.45 11.71
CA TYR A 236 -19.19 -1.63 11.91
C TYR A 236 -19.91 -2.66 12.77
N VAL A 237 -19.81 -3.93 12.40
CA VAL A 237 -20.39 -5.07 13.12
C VAL A 237 -19.27 -6.07 13.43
N ALA A 238 -18.88 -6.13 14.70
CA ALA A 238 -17.99 -7.15 15.22
C ALA A 238 -18.79 -8.44 15.41
N LEU A 239 -18.64 -9.39 14.47
CA LEU A 239 -19.35 -10.67 14.51
C LEU A 239 -18.56 -11.73 15.29
N ALA A 240 -17.25 -11.83 15.04
CA ALA A 240 -16.34 -12.71 15.76
C ALA A 240 -14.91 -12.15 15.78
N PRO A 241 -13.99 -12.71 16.58
CA PRO A 241 -12.58 -12.30 16.57
C PRO A 241 -11.89 -12.45 15.20
N THR A 242 -12.39 -13.36 14.37
CA THR A 242 -11.82 -13.68 13.06
C THR A 242 -12.54 -13.01 11.89
N TYR A 243 -13.72 -12.41 12.08
CA TYR A 243 -14.44 -11.75 10.98
C TYR A 243 -15.38 -10.63 11.42
N ASP A 244 -15.55 -9.67 10.51
CA ASP A 244 -16.39 -8.50 10.69
C ASP A 244 -17.12 -8.09 9.41
N LEU A 245 -18.16 -7.28 9.59
CA LEU A 245 -18.97 -6.69 8.53
C LEU A 245 -19.03 -5.17 8.74
N THR A 246 -18.75 -4.39 7.70
CA THR A 246 -18.93 -2.94 7.69
C THR A 246 -19.97 -2.57 6.66
N LEU A 247 -21.07 -1.97 7.11
CA LEU A 247 -22.12 -1.43 6.23
C LEU A 247 -21.91 0.07 6.09
N GLN A 248 -21.88 0.60 4.87
CA GLN A 248 -21.71 2.04 4.65
C GLN A 248 -22.85 2.59 3.80
N GLY A 249 -23.53 3.61 4.31
CA GLY A 249 -24.49 4.38 3.55
C GLY A 249 -23.86 5.70 3.12
N ARG A 250 -23.81 5.99 1.82
CA ARG A 250 -23.34 7.27 1.30
C ARG A 250 -24.45 7.97 0.53
N TYR A 251 -24.81 9.18 0.94
CA TYR A 251 -25.83 9.97 0.25
C TYR A 251 -25.17 11.12 -0.52
N TYR A 252 -25.34 11.12 -1.84
CA TYR A 252 -24.90 12.19 -2.73
C TYR A 252 -26.06 13.12 -3.07
N THR A 253 -25.87 14.42 -2.90
CA THR A 253 -26.89 15.45 -3.20
C THR A 253 -27.39 15.42 -4.64
N ARG A 254 -26.57 15.00 -5.62
CA ARG A 254 -27.00 14.82 -7.03
C ARG A 254 -27.40 13.38 -7.35
N GLN A 255 -26.67 12.38 -6.85
CA GLN A 255 -26.82 10.98 -7.31
C GLN A 255 -27.69 10.09 -6.41
N GLY A 256 -28.00 10.49 -5.18
CA GLY A 256 -28.81 9.69 -4.25
C GLY A 256 -27.98 8.74 -3.39
N PHE A 257 -28.60 7.65 -2.94
CA PHE A 257 -28.04 6.74 -1.93
C PHE A 257 -27.24 5.59 -2.54
N LEU A 258 -25.95 5.53 -2.21
CA LEU A 258 -25.03 4.43 -2.46
C LEU A 258 -24.94 3.56 -1.20
N GLY A 259 -25.32 2.30 -1.30
CA GLY A 259 -25.10 1.30 -0.26
C GLY A 259 -23.79 0.54 -0.51
N GLN A 260 -23.04 0.28 0.54
CA GLN A 260 -21.83 -0.55 0.50
C GLN A 260 -21.84 -1.53 1.68
N ALA A 261 -21.26 -2.71 1.47
CA ALA A 261 -21.01 -3.71 2.49
C ALA A 261 -19.61 -4.29 2.29
N GLU A 262 -18.81 -4.36 3.34
CA GLU A 262 -17.49 -4.99 3.35
C GLU A 262 -17.44 -6.06 4.42
N TRP A 263 -17.22 -7.30 4.00
CA TRP A 263 -16.91 -8.42 4.88
C TRP A 263 -15.40 -8.64 4.91
N ARG A 264 -14.81 -8.80 6.08
CA ARG A 264 -13.39 -9.15 6.24
C ARG A 264 -13.27 -10.38 7.11
N GLN A 265 -12.47 -11.34 6.66
CA GLN A 265 -12.24 -12.60 7.34
C GLN A 265 -10.73 -12.87 7.43
N ARG A 266 -10.29 -13.29 8.61
CA ARG A 266 -8.93 -13.75 8.88
C ARG A 266 -8.93 -15.19 9.38
N PHE A 267 -8.01 -15.98 8.86
CA PHE A 267 -7.69 -17.34 9.28
C PHE A 267 -6.25 -17.40 9.77
N ASN A 268 -5.80 -18.54 10.30
CA ASN A 268 -4.41 -18.74 10.69
C ASN A 268 -3.46 -18.72 9.47
N SER A 269 -3.95 -19.15 8.31
CA SER A 269 -3.20 -19.29 7.07
C SER A 269 -3.39 -18.12 6.09
N GLY A 270 -4.18 -17.10 6.42
CA GLY A 270 -4.48 -16.04 5.45
C GLY A 270 -5.69 -15.19 5.79
N GLN A 271 -6.13 -14.39 4.83
CA GLN A 271 -7.29 -13.52 4.98
C GLN A 271 -7.94 -13.22 3.63
N TYR A 272 -9.22 -12.84 3.66
CA TYR A 272 -9.88 -12.27 2.48
C TYR A 272 -10.86 -11.18 2.87
N ASN A 273 -11.21 -10.34 1.90
CA ASN A 273 -12.34 -9.43 1.97
C ASN A 273 -13.33 -9.65 0.82
N LEU A 274 -14.57 -9.20 1.03
CA LEU A 274 -15.61 -9.13 0.02
C LEU A 274 -16.30 -7.78 0.16
N LYS A 275 -16.26 -6.98 -0.91
CA LYS A 275 -16.88 -5.66 -0.98
C LYS A 275 -17.99 -5.68 -2.02
N VAL A 276 -19.17 -5.23 -1.63
CA VAL A 276 -20.33 -5.05 -2.51
C VAL A 276 -20.75 -3.59 -2.42
N ALA A 277 -21.02 -2.96 -3.56
CA ALA A 277 -21.49 -1.58 -3.60
C ALA A 277 -22.56 -1.42 -4.69
N GLY A 278 -23.56 -0.59 -4.45
CA GLY A 278 -24.62 -0.35 -5.41
C GLY A 278 -25.41 0.93 -5.16
N ILE A 279 -25.79 1.60 -6.25
CA ILE A 279 -26.58 2.83 -6.26
C ILE A 279 -27.66 2.74 -7.33
N ARG A 280 -28.80 3.37 -7.06
CA ARG A 280 -29.77 3.74 -8.09
C ARG A 280 -29.68 5.24 -8.29
N GLN A 281 -29.15 5.69 -9.42
CA GLN A 281 -28.88 7.11 -9.67
C GLN A 281 -30.17 7.94 -9.74
N ASN A 282 -30.19 9.07 -9.04
CA ASN A 282 -31.29 10.03 -9.08
C ASN A 282 -31.21 11.00 -10.27
N LYS A 283 -30.01 11.51 -10.59
CA LYS A 283 -29.75 12.48 -11.68
C LYS A 283 -28.60 12.03 -12.59
N PRO A 284 -28.80 10.98 -13.41
CA PRO A 284 -27.80 10.53 -14.38
C PRO A 284 -27.48 11.60 -15.44
N ASP A 285 -28.40 12.55 -15.68
CA ASP A 285 -28.23 13.72 -16.55
C ASP A 285 -27.22 14.77 -16.04
N ALA A 286 -26.76 14.64 -14.79
CA ALA A 286 -25.69 15.48 -14.25
C ALA A 286 -24.28 15.07 -14.72
N PHE A 287 -24.14 13.92 -15.38
CA PHE A 287 -22.93 13.50 -16.07
C PHE A 287 -23.00 13.87 -17.55
N ASP A 288 -21.83 14.00 -18.19
CA ASP A 288 -21.76 14.27 -19.62
C ASP A 288 -22.45 13.18 -20.43
N ALA A 289 -23.31 13.56 -21.39
CA ALA A 289 -24.18 12.64 -22.14
C ALA A 289 -23.44 11.55 -22.94
N ASN A 290 -22.14 11.72 -23.16
CA ASN A 290 -21.27 10.76 -23.85
C ASN A 290 -20.55 9.82 -22.88
N THR A 291 -21.00 9.70 -21.62
CA THR A 291 -20.36 8.85 -20.61
C THR A 291 -21.23 7.68 -20.17
N VAL A 292 -20.60 6.56 -19.79
CA VAL A 292 -21.27 5.36 -19.23
C VAL A 292 -22.01 5.65 -17.93
N ASP A 293 -21.66 6.75 -17.27
CA ASP A 293 -22.28 7.23 -16.04
C ASP A 293 -23.57 8.01 -16.26
N SER A 294 -23.80 8.44 -17.50
CA SER A 294 -24.92 9.28 -17.92
C SER A 294 -26.13 8.47 -18.40
N GLY A 295 -27.28 9.12 -18.48
CA GLY A 295 -28.52 8.52 -18.91
C GLY A 295 -29.68 9.49 -18.77
N THR A 296 -30.83 9.17 -19.36
CA THR A 296 -32.02 10.00 -19.19
C THR A 296 -32.68 9.73 -17.84
N ASN A 297 -33.48 10.69 -17.37
CA ASN A 297 -34.27 10.50 -16.15
C ASN A 297 -35.36 9.40 -16.26
N ILE A 298 -35.49 8.79 -17.44
CA ILE A 298 -36.46 7.75 -17.76
C ILE A 298 -35.75 6.40 -18.00
N ASP A 299 -34.40 6.35 -17.97
CA ASP A 299 -33.65 5.14 -18.25
C ASP A 299 -33.94 4.04 -17.20
N PRO A 300 -34.44 2.86 -17.59
CA PRO A 300 -34.64 1.73 -16.68
C PRO A 300 -33.33 1.18 -16.09
N ARG A 301 -32.15 1.52 -16.63
CA ARG A 301 -30.82 1.03 -16.22
C ARG A 301 -30.07 1.97 -15.26
N ARG A 302 -30.78 2.69 -14.39
CA ARG A 302 -30.20 3.57 -13.36
C ARG A 302 -29.44 2.84 -12.24
N PHE A 303 -29.55 1.51 -12.16
CA PHE A 303 -28.86 0.72 -11.16
C PHE A 303 -27.43 0.43 -11.62
N ARG A 304 -26.47 0.73 -10.75
CA ARG A 304 -25.06 0.47 -10.98
C ARG A 304 -24.44 -0.10 -9.71
N GLY A 305 -23.47 -0.99 -9.85
CA GLY A 305 -22.86 -1.65 -8.71
C GLY A 305 -21.60 -2.44 -9.04
N MET A 306 -20.93 -2.90 -7.98
CA MET A 306 -19.78 -3.79 -8.08
C MET A 306 -19.80 -4.86 -6.99
N ILE A 307 -19.08 -5.95 -7.27
CA ILE A 307 -18.64 -6.96 -6.31
C ILE A 307 -17.14 -7.12 -6.50
N GLY A 308 -16.37 -6.99 -5.43
CA GLY A 308 -14.93 -7.16 -5.44
C GLY A 308 -14.49 -8.03 -4.27
N SER A 309 -13.47 -8.85 -4.47
CA SER A 309 -12.90 -9.66 -3.42
C SER A 309 -11.40 -9.80 -3.59
N LYS A 310 -10.67 -9.68 -2.48
CA LYS A 310 -9.24 -9.90 -2.42
C LYS A 310 -8.92 -10.91 -1.33
N GLY A 311 -8.11 -11.91 -1.65
CA GLY A 311 -7.67 -12.95 -0.72
C GLY A 311 -6.19 -13.22 -0.85
N ASP A 312 -5.54 -13.48 0.29
CA ASP A 312 -4.12 -13.83 0.37
C ASP A 312 -3.93 -14.90 1.44
N PHE A 313 -3.35 -16.03 1.05
CA PHE A 313 -3.21 -17.23 1.87
C PHE A 313 -1.82 -17.82 1.74
N THR A 314 -1.14 -17.97 2.87
CA THR A 314 0.07 -18.76 3.00
C THR A 314 -0.32 -20.22 3.27
N ILE A 315 -0.20 -21.07 2.27
CA ILE A 315 -0.47 -22.52 2.39
C ILE A 315 0.55 -23.16 3.33
N ASN A 316 1.81 -22.77 3.19
CA ASN A 316 2.95 -23.12 4.06
C ASN A 316 4.08 -22.08 3.85
N PRO A 317 5.21 -22.12 4.58
CA PRO A 317 6.27 -21.12 4.45
C PRO A 317 6.86 -20.93 3.03
N ARG A 318 6.60 -21.87 2.11
CA ARG A 318 7.08 -21.83 0.72
C ARG A 318 6.00 -21.43 -0.28
N TRP A 319 4.73 -21.68 0.00
CA TRP A 319 3.65 -21.56 -0.97
C TRP A 319 2.58 -20.57 -0.52
N SER A 320 2.24 -19.65 -1.42
CA SER A 320 1.18 -18.66 -1.23
C SER A 320 0.19 -18.71 -2.40
N PHE A 321 -1.10 -18.59 -2.09
CA PHE A 321 -2.20 -18.53 -3.03
C PHE A 321 -3.04 -17.30 -2.75
N GLY A 322 -3.50 -16.62 -3.78
CA GLY A 322 -4.35 -15.45 -3.61
C GLY A 322 -5.11 -15.05 -4.86
N TRP A 323 -5.96 -14.05 -4.67
CA TRP A 323 -6.77 -13.46 -5.73
C TRP A 323 -7.06 -11.99 -5.43
N ASP A 324 -7.32 -11.23 -6.48
CA ASP A 324 -7.86 -9.87 -6.41
C ASP A 324 -8.79 -9.74 -7.61
N VAL A 325 -10.11 -9.77 -7.41
CA VAL A 325 -11.09 -9.79 -8.51
C VAL A 325 -12.15 -8.74 -8.29
N MET A 326 -12.62 -8.17 -9.40
CA MET A 326 -13.72 -7.22 -9.40
C MET A 326 -14.64 -7.48 -10.59
N VAL A 327 -15.94 -7.41 -10.35
CA VAL A 327 -16.97 -7.34 -11.37
C VAL A 327 -17.82 -6.11 -11.09
N GLN A 328 -18.14 -5.35 -12.12
CA GLN A 328 -18.99 -4.17 -12.02
C GLN A 328 -20.00 -4.10 -13.16
N SER A 329 -21.13 -3.45 -12.90
CA SER A 329 -22.26 -3.31 -13.84
C SER A 329 -21.90 -2.60 -15.14
N ASP A 330 -20.96 -1.66 -15.03
CA ASP A 330 -20.40 -0.87 -16.12
C ASP A 330 -18.94 -0.60 -15.82
N ARG A 331 -18.17 -0.18 -16.82
CA ARG A 331 -16.71 -0.08 -16.72
C ARG A 331 -16.19 1.00 -15.77
N ASN A 332 -17.00 1.94 -15.29
CA ASN A 332 -16.50 3.10 -14.55
C ASN A 332 -17.12 3.27 -13.15
N PHE A 333 -17.97 2.34 -12.70
CA PHE A 333 -18.69 2.45 -11.44
C PHE A 333 -17.76 2.71 -10.24
N SER A 334 -16.78 1.84 -10.03
CA SER A 334 -15.93 1.88 -8.83
C SER A 334 -15.08 3.16 -8.78
N ARG A 335 -14.62 3.64 -9.94
CA ARG A 335 -13.88 4.90 -10.09
C ARG A 335 -14.79 6.13 -9.93
N THR A 336 -16.01 6.10 -10.45
CA THR A 336 -16.96 7.22 -10.34
C THR A 336 -17.30 7.53 -8.89
N TYR A 337 -17.59 6.50 -8.09
CA TYR A 337 -18.02 6.65 -6.70
C TYR A 337 -16.90 6.57 -5.67
N ASN A 338 -15.65 6.48 -6.12
CA ASN A 338 -14.45 6.32 -5.29
C ASN A 338 -14.62 5.19 -4.27
N ILE A 339 -14.82 3.97 -4.75
CA ILE A 339 -14.90 2.78 -3.92
C ILE A 339 -13.49 2.38 -3.48
N ASP A 340 -13.26 2.35 -2.17
CA ASP A 340 -11.92 2.11 -1.60
C ASP A 340 -11.36 0.75 -2.04
N GLY A 341 -10.12 0.76 -2.53
CA GLY A 341 -9.43 -0.40 -3.10
C GLY A 341 -9.75 -0.67 -4.57
N TYR A 342 -10.85 -0.12 -5.11
CA TYR A 342 -11.34 -0.44 -6.46
C TYR A 342 -11.49 0.77 -7.39
N SER A 343 -11.07 1.98 -6.98
CA SER A 343 -11.27 3.22 -7.76
C SER A 343 -10.14 3.60 -8.74
N GLN A 344 -9.09 2.78 -8.88
CA GLN A 344 -7.96 3.05 -9.78
C GLN A 344 -8.36 3.04 -11.26
N GLN A 345 -7.67 3.82 -12.11
CA GLN A 345 -7.98 3.89 -13.55
C GLN A 345 -7.79 2.54 -14.26
N VAL A 346 -6.78 1.75 -13.88
CA VAL A 346 -6.58 0.41 -14.40
C VAL A 346 -6.69 -0.54 -13.21
N GLN A 347 -7.62 -1.50 -13.29
CA GLN A 347 -7.81 -2.54 -12.30
C GLN A 347 -7.28 -3.86 -12.82
N HIS A 348 -6.56 -4.58 -11.96
CA HIS A 348 -5.94 -5.84 -12.28
C HIS A 348 -6.68 -6.97 -11.56
N SER A 349 -7.55 -7.67 -12.29
CA SER A 349 -8.21 -8.85 -11.74
C SER A 349 -7.31 -10.07 -11.95
N GLN A 350 -6.91 -10.75 -10.88
CA GLN A 350 -5.95 -11.83 -10.90
C GLN A 350 -6.26 -12.95 -9.92
N VAL A 351 -5.74 -14.13 -10.22
CA VAL A 351 -5.57 -15.27 -9.31
C VAL A 351 -4.16 -15.80 -9.47
N TYR A 352 -3.50 -16.14 -8.37
CA TYR A 352 -2.09 -16.54 -8.39
C TYR A 352 -1.78 -17.67 -7.40
N LEU A 353 -0.77 -18.44 -7.75
CA LEU A 353 -0.09 -19.40 -6.89
C LEU A 353 1.42 -19.17 -7.03
N THR A 354 2.08 -18.81 -5.93
CA THR A 354 3.51 -18.52 -5.90
C THR A 354 4.21 -19.49 -4.94
N GLY A 355 5.35 -20.01 -5.36
CA GLY A 355 6.23 -20.90 -4.59
C GLY A 355 7.64 -20.32 -4.51
N LEU A 356 8.19 -20.23 -3.30
CA LEU A 356 9.58 -19.84 -3.05
C LEU A 356 10.27 -20.93 -2.25
N ASN A 357 11.38 -21.45 -2.78
CA ASN A 357 12.20 -22.45 -2.10
C ASN A 357 13.68 -22.15 -2.30
N ASP A 358 14.24 -21.38 -1.38
CA ASP A 358 15.64 -20.93 -1.36
C ASP A 358 16.02 -20.21 -2.67
N ARG A 359 16.68 -20.91 -3.60
CA ARG A 359 17.13 -20.38 -4.89
C ARG A 359 16.14 -20.60 -6.04
N ASN A 360 14.98 -21.17 -5.76
CA ASN A 360 13.99 -21.54 -6.77
C ASN A 360 12.69 -20.74 -6.62
N TYR A 361 12.12 -20.33 -7.74
CA TYR A 361 10.92 -19.52 -7.84
C TYR A 361 9.89 -20.20 -8.75
N PHE A 362 8.63 -20.22 -8.32
CA PHE A 362 7.49 -20.68 -9.11
C PHE A 362 6.37 -19.65 -9.01
N ASP A 363 5.76 -19.29 -10.12
CA ASP A 363 4.65 -18.36 -10.16
C ASP A 363 3.68 -18.72 -11.28
N LEU A 364 2.45 -19.08 -10.93
CA LEU A 364 1.38 -19.38 -11.87
C LEU A 364 0.27 -18.35 -11.66
N ARG A 365 -0.07 -17.58 -12.70
CA ARG A 365 -1.11 -16.54 -12.64
C ARG A 365 -2.06 -16.60 -13.81
N ALA A 366 -3.28 -16.17 -13.53
CA ALA A 366 -4.26 -15.83 -14.54
C ALA A 366 -4.79 -14.43 -14.20
N TYR A 367 -4.80 -13.53 -15.18
CA TYR A 367 -5.22 -12.15 -14.92
C TYR A 367 -5.80 -11.43 -16.14
N ARG A 368 -6.50 -10.33 -15.89
CA ARG A 368 -7.06 -9.44 -16.90
C ARG A 368 -6.97 -8.00 -16.42
N PHE A 369 -6.69 -7.09 -17.34
CA PHE A 369 -6.78 -5.66 -17.09
C PHE A 369 -8.18 -5.13 -17.41
N GLN A 370 -8.69 -4.27 -16.53
CA GLN A 370 -9.92 -3.53 -16.75
C GLN A 370 -9.61 -2.03 -16.66
N VAL A 371 -9.84 -1.30 -17.75
CA VAL A 371 -9.66 0.16 -17.80
C VAL A 371 -10.98 0.83 -17.41
N GLN A 372 -10.95 1.58 -16.31
CA GLN A 372 -12.10 2.32 -15.79
C GLN A 372 -12.15 3.73 -16.37
N ASP A 373 -12.85 3.87 -17.50
CA ASP A 373 -13.06 5.14 -18.20
C ASP A 373 -14.53 5.43 -18.48
N SER A 374 -14.84 6.72 -18.55
CA SER A 374 -16.20 7.22 -18.71
C SER A 374 -16.72 7.25 -20.16
N PRO A 375 -15.95 7.56 -21.24
CA PRO A 375 -16.54 7.82 -22.56
C PRO A 375 -17.19 6.59 -23.18
N LEU A 376 -18.45 6.65 -23.67
CA LEU A 376 -19.23 5.53 -24.22
C LEU A 376 -18.53 4.80 -25.38
N ALA A 377 -17.88 5.54 -26.27
CA ALA A 377 -17.23 4.99 -27.47
C ALA A 377 -15.86 4.30 -27.20
N SER A 378 -15.40 4.24 -25.96
CA SER A 378 -14.10 3.63 -25.64
C SER A 378 -14.09 2.11 -25.89
N THR A 379 -13.06 1.64 -26.58
CA THR A 379 -12.75 0.22 -26.89
C THR A 379 -11.63 -0.35 -26.03
N ARG A 380 -11.01 0.48 -25.17
CA ARG A 380 -9.77 0.13 -24.44
C ARG A 380 -9.80 -1.18 -23.66
N ASN A 381 -10.96 -1.58 -23.13
CA ASN A 381 -11.11 -2.84 -22.40
C ASN A 381 -11.08 -4.09 -23.30
N ALA A 382 -11.51 -3.97 -24.55
CA ALA A 382 -11.46 -5.04 -25.55
C ALA A 382 -10.07 -5.16 -26.17
N GLU A 383 -9.33 -4.05 -26.23
CA GLU A 383 -7.89 -3.98 -26.57
C GLU A 383 -6.99 -4.59 -25.47
N GLN A 384 -7.46 -4.62 -24.21
CA GLN A 384 -6.68 -5.19 -23.11
C GLN A 384 -6.69 -6.74 -23.12
N PRO A 385 -5.55 -7.38 -22.81
CA PRO A 385 -5.46 -8.83 -22.82
C PRO A 385 -6.12 -9.49 -21.61
N TRP A 386 -6.64 -10.69 -21.85
CA TRP A 386 -6.73 -11.76 -20.88
C TRP A 386 -5.44 -12.59 -20.93
N VAL A 387 -4.82 -12.83 -19.78
CA VAL A 387 -3.62 -13.66 -19.64
C VAL A 387 -4.00 -14.94 -18.90
N LEU A 388 -4.14 -16.05 -19.62
CA LEU A 388 -4.79 -17.29 -19.16
C LEU A 388 -4.08 -18.57 -19.66
N PRO A 389 -3.11 -19.13 -18.92
CA PRO A 389 -2.38 -18.56 -17.80
C PRO A 389 -1.02 -17.96 -18.24
N THR A 390 -0.28 -17.40 -17.28
CA THR A 390 1.18 -17.25 -17.32
C THR A 390 1.80 -18.11 -16.22
N LEU A 391 2.93 -18.75 -16.52
CA LEU A 391 3.71 -19.53 -15.58
C LEU A 391 5.18 -19.16 -15.74
N ASP A 392 5.81 -18.79 -14.64
CA ASP A 392 7.23 -18.52 -14.50
C ASP A 392 7.83 -19.51 -13.50
N TYR A 393 8.88 -20.20 -13.90
CA TYR A 393 9.59 -21.14 -13.05
C TYR A 393 11.10 -21.01 -13.24
N SER A 394 11.82 -20.65 -12.19
CA SER A 394 13.28 -20.56 -12.16
C SER A 394 13.83 -21.61 -11.21
N PHE A 395 14.73 -22.45 -11.73
CA PHE A 395 15.34 -23.54 -11.01
C PHE A 395 16.86 -23.42 -11.02
N THR A 396 17.46 -23.41 -9.83
CA THR A 396 18.92 -23.39 -9.64
C THR A 396 19.30 -24.58 -8.74
N PRO A 397 20.04 -25.58 -9.24
CA PRO A 397 20.49 -26.70 -8.42
C PRO A 397 21.33 -26.24 -7.23
N ASP A 398 21.18 -26.92 -6.09
CA ASP A 398 21.92 -26.63 -4.86
C ASP A 398 23.42 -26.87 -5.03
N GLU A 399 23.78 -27.92 -5.78
CA GLU A 399 25.17 -28.25 -6.07
C GLU A 399 25.66 -27.61 -7.38
N PRO A 400 26.91 -27.10 -7.42
CA PRO A 400 27.50 -26.58 -8.66
C PRO A 400 27.55 -27.64 -9.76
N VAL A 401 27.06 -27.29 -10.95
CA VAL A 401 27.14 -28.14 -12.14
C VAL A 401 28.41 -27.79 -12.90
N ALA A 402 29.28 -28.77 -13.13
CA ALA A 402 30.61 -28.55 -13.74
C ALA A 402 31.44 -27.42 -13.05
N GLY A 403 31.23 -27.24 -11.74
CA GLY A 403 31.88 -26.21 -10.92
C GLY A 403 31.37 -24.78 -11.13
N GLY A 404 30.27 -24.60 -11.87
CA GLY A 404 29.57 -23.33 -12.04
C GLY A 404 28.13 -23.38 -11.53
N GLU A 405 27.46 -22.24 -11.59
CA GLU A 405 26.03 -22.11 -11.31
C GLU A 405 25.25 -22.36 -12.61
N LEU A 406 24.32 -23.32 -12.59
CA LEU A 406 23.35 -23.56 -13.64
C LEU A 406 22.01 -22.99 -13.18
N ASN A 407 21.40 -22.12 -13.96
CA ASN A 407 20.03 -21.67 -13.78
C ASN A 407 19.19 -22.13 -14.99
N ILE A 408 17.97 -22.60 -14.72
CA ILE A 408 17.02 -23.03 -15.73
C ILE A 408 15.74 -22.25 -15.53
N ASP A 409 15.39 -21.43 -16.52
CA ASP A 409 14.14 -20.67 -16.54
C ASP A 409 13.16 -21.32 -17.52
N PHE A 410 11.90 -21.36 -17.11
CA PHE A 410 10.79 -21.82 -17.92
C PHE A 410 9.65 -20.82 -17.81
N ASN A 411 9.23 -20.28 -18.94
CA ASN A 411 8.10 -19.38 -19.04
C ASN A 411 7.06 -19.96 -20.01
N THR A 412 5.79 -19.89 -19.66
CA THR A 412 4.72 -20.01 -20.64
C THR A 412 3.65 -18.97 -20.41
N ARG A 413 3.05 -18.48 -21.48
CA ARG A 413 2.04 -17.42 -21.41
C ARG A 413 1.06 -17.57 -22.55
N THR A 414 -0.23 -17.58 -22.23
CA THR A 414 -1.31 -17.50 -23.21
C THR A 414 -2.07 -16.19 -23.03
N ILE A 415 -2.15 -15.42 -24.10
CA ILE A 415 -2.84 -14.14 -24.18
C ILE A 415 -4.02 -14.27 -25.14
N TYR A 416 -5.16 -13.69 -24.76
CA TYR A 416 -6.32 -13.52 -25.61
C TYR A 416 -6.78 -12.05 -25.63
N ARG A 417 -7.09 -11.52 -26.81
CA ARG A 417 -7.69 -10.19 -27.00
C ARG A 417 -8.90 -10.26 -27.91
N ASP A 418 -9.92 -9.48 -27.56
CA ASP A 418 -11.15 -9.35 -28.32
C ASP A 418 -10.95 -8.43 -29.54
N GLU A 419 -10.29 -7.28 -29.34
CA GLU A 419 -10.06 -6.26 -30.36
C GLU A 419 -8.57 -5.96 -30.58
N LEU A 420 -8.27 -5.52 -31.81
CA LEU A 420 -6.95 -5.09 -32.23
C LEU A 420 -6.62 -3.76 -31.54
N ASP A 421 -5.43 -3.66 -30.96
CA ASP A 421 -4.88 -2.40 -30.49
C ASP A 421 -3.83 -1.91 -31.50
N ASP A 422 -4.24 -1.10 -32.46
CA ASP A 422 -3.36 -0.45 -33.42
C ASP A 422 -3.40 1.08 -33.33
N LEU A 423 -2.39 1.71 -33.91
CA LEU A 423 -2.34 3.16 -34.06
C LEU A 423 -2.30 3.51 -35.55
N PRO A 424 -3.43 3.68 -36.24
CA PRO A 424 -3.43 3.91 -37.69
C PRO A 424 -2.63 5.15 -38.13
N THR A 425 -2.48 6.14 -37.25
CA THR A 425 -1.74 7.38 -37.51
C THR A 425 -0.22 7.25 -37.31
N ARG A 426 0.26 6.13 -36.74
CA ARG A 426 1.68 5.85 -36.48
C ARG A 426 1.93 4.35 -36.62
N PRO A 427 2.82 3.86 -37.49
CA PRO A 427 2.96 2.43 -37.77
C PRO A 427 3.31 1.65 -36.49
N ALA A 428 2.29 1.12 -35.81
CA ALA A 428 2.41 0.36 -34.57
C ALA A 428 1.14 -0.48 -34.35
N VAL A 429 1.33 -1.76 -34.08
CA VAL A 429 0.33 -2.74 -33.65
C VAL A 429 0.71 -3.18 -32.24
N ARG A 430 0.09 -2.55 -31.23
CA ARG A 430 0.38 -2.72 -29.80
C ARG A 430 -0.19 -4.00 -29.21
N GLY A 431 -1.22 -4.56 -29.83
CA GLY A 431 -1.82 -5.82 -29.40
C GLY A 431 -2.63 -6.43 -30.51
N VAL A 432 -2.33 -7.68 -30.87
CA VAL A 432 -3.07 -8.39 -31.90
C VAL A 432 -4.36 -8.98 -31.32
N ALA A 433 -5.47 -8.89 -32.05
CA ALA A 433 -6.72 -9.58 -31.72
C ALA A 433 -6.59 -11.09 -32.01
N GLY A 434 -7.14 -11.90 -31.11
CA GLY A 434 -7.03 -13.36 -31.15
C GLY A 434 -6.23 -13.93 -29.99
N THR A 435 -5.60 -15.09 -30.19
CA THR A 435 -4.86 -15.82 -29.14
C THR A 435 -3.40 -15.99 -29.51
N THR A 436 -2.50 -15.62 -28.60
CA THR A 436 -1.05 -15.86 -28.71
C THR A 436 -0.61 -16.71 -27.51
N SER A 437 0.09 -17.81 -27.74
CA SER A 437 0.64 -18.67 -26.69
C SER A 437 2.12 -18.86 -26.89
N ARG A 438 2.94 -18.56 -25.88
CA ARG A 438 4.40 -18.76 -25.89
C ARG A 438 4.79 -19.81 -24.87
N LEU A 439 5.77 -20.62 -25.23
CA LEU A 439 6.55 -21.48 -24.35
C LEU A 439 8.02 -21.13 -24.55
N THR A 440 8.73 -20.80 -23.48
CA THR A 440 10.15 -20.47 -23.46
C THR A 440 10.84 -21.33 -22.42
N ALA A 441 11.96 -21.94 -22.81
CA ALA A 441 12.86 -22.63 -21.90
C ALA A 441 14.27 -22.09 -22.11
N GLU A 442 14.93 -21.74 -21.02
CA GLU A 442 16.28 -21.22 -21.02
C GLU A 442 17.13 -21.94 -19.99
N ALA A 443 18.37 -22.24 -20.35
CA ALA A 443 19.40 -22.69 -19.42
C ALA A 443 20.62 -21.78 -19.52
N GLU A 444 21.04 -21.20 -18.40
CA GLU A 444 22.24 -20.38 -18.26
C GLU A 444 23.22 -21.04 -17.29
N TRP A 445 24.46 -21.24 -17.74
CA TRP A 445 25.57 -21.67 -16.92
C TRP A 445 26.62 -20.56 -16.83
N LYS A 446 27.07 -20.24 -15.62
CA LYS A 446 28.16 -19.28 -15.40
C LYS A 446 29.11 -19.75 -14.31
N ARG A 447 30.38 -19.38 -14.45
CA ARG A 447 31.41 -19.68 -13.45
C ARG A 447 32.41 -18.55 -13.37
N SER A 448 32.65 -18.03 -12.18
CA SER A 448 33.63 -16.97 -11.96
C SER A 448 34.97 -17.52 -11.50
N PHE A 449 36.05 -17.03 -12.09
CA PHE A 449 37.43 -17.27 -11.72
C PHE A 449 38.06 -15.96 -11.30
N VAL A 450 38.85 -15.95 -10.22
CA VAL A 450 39.60 -14.77 -9.79
C VAL A 450 41.07 -15.05 -10.07
N SER A 451 41.70 -14.20 -10.89
CA SER A 451 43.14 -14.29 -11.14
C SER A 451 43.95 -13.75 -9.96
N ASP A 452 45.25 -14.05 -9.92
CA ASP A 452 46.17 -13.53 -8.89
C ASP A 452 46.21 -11.99 -8.86
N GLY A 453 45.91 -11.33 -9.99
CA GLY A 453 45.83 -9.88 -10.11
C GLY A 453 44.45 -9.28 -9.73
N GLY A 454 43.53 -10.10 -9.20
CA GLY A 454 42.18 -9.67 -8.82
C GLY A 454 41.21 -9.49 -9.99
N LEU A 455 41.59 -9.87 -11.21
CA LEU A 455 40.68 -9.88 -12.37
C LEU A 455 39.67 -11.02 -12.20
N VAL A 456 38.39 -10.69 -12.21
CA VAL A 456 37.29 -11.64 -12.21
C VAL A 456 36.93 -11.97 -13.65
N ILE A 457 37.07 -13.24 -14.02
CA ILE A 457 36.78 -13.77 -15.35
C ILE A 457 35.57 -14.69 -15.23
N THR A 458 34.46 -14.35 -15.87
CA THR A 458 33.22 -15.13 -15.80
C THR A 458 32.80 -15.56 -17.21
N PRO A 459 33.24 -16.74 -17.69
CA PRO A 459 32.59 -17.38 -18.83
C PRO A 459 31.12 -17.70 -18.53
N LEU A 460 30.30 -17.54 -19.55
CA LEU A 460 28.87 -17.79 -19.53
C LEU A 460 28.48 -18.59 -20.77
N LEU A 461 27.61 -19.58 -20.60
CA LEU A 461 26.98 -20.32 -21.68
C LEU A 461 25.48 -20.26 -21.45
N ALA A 462 24.72 -19.85 -22.44
CA ALA A 462 23.26 -19.82 -22.35
C ALA A 462 22.63 -20.41 -23.60
N PHE A 463 21.50 -21.09 -23.40
CA PHE A 463 20.68 -21.61 -24.48
C PHE A 463 19.21 -21.35 -24.19
N GLN A 464 18.53 -20.64 -25.08
CA GLN A 464 17.10 -20.37 -25.03
C GLN A 464 16.41 -21.02 -26.24
N ALA A 465 15.22 -21.56 -26.03
CA ALA A 465 14.34 -22.02 -27.09
C ALA A 465 12.90 -21.57 -26.82
N ASP A 466 12.24 -21.05 -27.85
CA ASP A 466 10.85 -20.61 -27.80
C ASP A 466 9.98 -21.32 -28.84
N SER A 467 8.74 -21.61 -28.47
CA SER A 467 7.66 -21.96 -29.39
C SER A 467 6.49 -21.02 -29.16
N THR A 468 6.13 -20.25 -30.18
CA THR A 468 5.01 -19.30 -30.13
C THR A 468 3.93 -19.72 -31.11
N PHE A 469 2.73 -19.97 -30.62
CA PHE A 469 1.53 -20.23 -31.42
C PHE A 469 0.66 -18.98 -31.48
N VAL A 470 0.17 -18.67 -32.67
CA VAL A 470 -0.53 -17.42 -32.94
C VAL A 470 -1.78 -17.73 -33.74
N ASN A 471 -2.93 -17.28 -33.25
CA ASN A 471 -4.20 -17.32 -33.96
C ASN A 471 -4.78 -15.91 -33.97
N GLN A 472 -4.52 -15.18 -35.06
CA GLN A 472 -4.86 -13.78 -35.21
C GLN A 472 -6.13 -13.58 -36.03
N SER A 473 -6.86 -12.51 -35.72
CA SER A 473 -8.00 -12.07 -36.51
C SER A 473 -7.57 -11.54 -37.90
N THR A 474 -8.50 -11.46 -38.85
CA THR A 474 -8.21 -10.92 -40.18
C THR A 474 -7.79 -9.44 -40.12
N GLU A 475 -8.37 -8.69 -39.19
CA GLU A 475 -8.04 -7.29 -38.92
C GLU A 475 -6.57 -7.15 -38.48
N SER A 476 -6.11 -8.03 -37.59
CA SER A 476 -4.72 -8.04 -37.11
C SER A 476 -3.74 -8.34 -38.25
N ILE A 477 -4.06 -9.34 -39.08
CA ILE A 477 -3.26 -9.69 -40.25
C ILE A 477 -3.17 -8.51 -41.23
N ASN A 478 -4.29 -7.84 -41.49
CA ASN A 478 -4.32 -6.67 -42.36
C ASN A 478 -3.50 -5.50 -41.79
N ALA A 479 -3.57 -5.25 -40.48
CA ALA A 479 -2.79 -4.21 -39.81
C ALA A 479 -1.28 -4.48 -39.89
N ILE A 480 -0.84 -5.73 -39.66
CA ILE A 480 0.56 -6.14 -39.82
C ILE A 480 1.04 -5.93 -41.25
N ASN A 481 0.24 -6.35 -42.25
CA ASN A 481 0.59 -6.17 -43.67
C ASN A 481 0.65 -4.69 -44.08
N ALA A 482 -0.29 -3.86 -43.58
CA ALA A 482 -0.29 -2.43 -43.85
C ALA A 482 0.93 -1.73 -43.22
N MET A 483 1.30 -2.12 -42.01
CA MET A 483 2.51 -1.63 -41.34
C MET A 483 3.78 -2.05 -42.09
N ALA A 484 3.87 -3.31 -42.52
CA ALA A 484 5.01 -3.81 -43.29
C ALA A 484 5.19 -3.05 -44.61
N ALA A 485 4.09 -2.80 -45.33
CA ALA A 485 4.10 -1.98 -46.54
C ALA A 485 4.52 -0.53 -46.27
N THR A 486 4.06 0.07 -45.17
CA THR A 486 4.43 1.44 -44.77
C THR A 486 5.92 1.54 -44.44
N ASN A 487 6.47 0.53 -43.77
CA ASN A 487 7.87 0.50 -43.35
C ASN A 487 8.83 -0.02 -44.45
N GLY A 488 8.30 -0.51 -45.58
CA GLY A 488 9.10 -1.08 -46.66
C GLY A 488 9.78 -2.41 -46.30
N VAL A 489 9.18 -3.18 -45.38
CA VAL A 489 9.69 -4.48 -44.90
C VAL A 489 8.72 -5.61 -45.23
N GLY A 490 9.17 -6.86 -45.13
CA GLY A 490 8.30 -8.03 -45.30
C GLY A 490 7.39 -8.27 -44.09
N ALA A 491 6.20 -8.82 -44.33
CA ALA A 491 5.34 -9.40 -43.30
C ALA A 491 5.46 -10.93 -43.32
N ASP A 492 5.66 -11.57 -42.17
CA ASP A 492 5.71 -13.02 -42.01
C ASP A 492 4.62 -13.48 -41.03
N VAL A 493 3.38 -13.50 -41.50
CA VAL A 493 2.22 -13.91 -40.70
C VAL A 493 2.08 -15.43 -40.72
N ARG A 494 2.24 -16.06 -39.55
CA ARG A 494 2.18 -17.52 -39.38
C ARG A 494 1.36 -17.90 -38.17
N SER A 495 0.94 -19.16 -38.13
CA SER A 495 0.30 -19.74 -36.96
C SER A 495 1.27 -20.26 -35.89
N ALA A 496 2.55 -20.39 -36.24
CA ALA A 496 3.60 -20.85 -35.32
C ALA A 496 4.97 -20.27 -35.68
N PHE A 497 5.74 -19.90 -34.65
CA PHE A 497 7.13 -19.45 -34.71
C PHE A 497 7.98 -20.29 -33.76
N TYR A 498 9.17 -20.67 -34.21
CA TYR A 498 10.13 -21.43 -33.41
C TYR A 498 11.46 -20.68 -33.40
N ARG A 499 11.93 -20.31 -32.21
CA ARG A 499 13.19 -19.61 -32.05
C ARG A 499 14.12 -20.38 -31.15
N TYR A 500 15.42 -20.19 -31.37
CA TYR A 500 16.45 -20.67 -30.47
C TYR A 500 17.61 -19.69 -30.49
N MET A 501 18.29 -19.56 -29.36
CA MET A 501 19.44 -18.69 -29.19
C MET A 501 20.50 -19.41 -28.36
N ALA A 502 21.68 -19.60 -28.95
CA ALA A 502 22.85 -20.12 -28.24
C ALA A 502 23.84 -18.97 -28.04
N THR A 503 24.13 -18.67 -26.77
CA THR A 503 24.96 -17.54 -26.37
C THR A 503 26.20 -18.03 -25.66
N ILE A 504 27.36 -17.54 -26.10
CA ILE A 504 28.62 -17.68 -25.38
C ILE A 504 29.02 -16.28 -24.92
N GLY A 505 29.20 -16.13 -23.61
CA GLY A 505 29.55 -14.88 -22.96
C GLY A 505 30.90 -14.94 -22.25
N LEU A 506 31.58 -13.81 -22.20
CA LEU A 506 32.73 -13.61 -21.33
C LEU A 506 32.58 -12.24 -20.64
N ASP A 507 32.48 -12.25 -19.32
CA ASP A 507 32.44 -11.05 -18.47
C ASP A 507 33.76 -10.92 -17.70
N LEU A 508 34.47 -9.82 -17.95
CA LEU A 508 35.75 -9.47 -17.33
C LEU A 508 35.55 -8.24 -16.45
N ARG A 509 35.79 -8.40 -15.15
CA ARG A 509 35.67 -7.30 -14.17
C ARG A 509 36.95 -7.17 -13.38
N TRP A 510 37.48 -5.95 -13.26
CA TRP A 510 38.72 -5.72 -12.52
C TRP A 510 38.52 -4.74 -11.35
N PRO A 511 38.01 -5.20 -10.19
CA PRO A 511 37.78 -4.34 -9.05
C PRO A 511 39.10 -3.93 -8.38
N VAL A 512 39.52 -2.67 -8.59
CA VAL A 512 40.72 -2.09 -7.97
C VAL A 512 40.32 -1.25 -6.77
N LEU A 513 40.77 -1.69 -5.59
CA LEU A 513 40.57 -0.98 -4.32
C LEU A 513 41.69 0.06 -4.10
N PHE A 514 41.30 1.32 -3.94
CA PHE A 514 42.14 2.40 -3.46
C PHE A 514 41.67 2.81 -2.07
N SER A 515 42.51 2.63 -1.05
CA SER A 515 42.19 3.02 0.32
C SER A 515 43.12 4.12 0.82
N SER A 516 42.56 5.07 1.57
CA SER A 516 43.27 6.08 2.34
C SER A 516 42.79 6.03 3.80
N SER A 517 43.38 6.84 4.69
CA SER A 517 42.90 6.93 6.07
C SER A 517 41.49 7.52 6.20
N SER A 518 41.01 8.22 5.16
CA SER A 518 39.73 8.94 5.17
C SER A 518 38.81 8.54 4.02
N SER A 519 39.12 7.50 3.25
CA SER A 519 38.25 7.04 2.17
C SER A 519 38.61 5.64 1.68
N SER A 520 37.63 4.96 1.08
CA SER A 520 37.79 3.70 0.37
C SER A 520 37.08 3.81 -0.97
N HIS A 521 37.77 3.46 -2.05
CA HIS A 521 37.26 3.57 -3.41
C HIS A 521 37.47 2.27 -4.14
N ILE A 522 36.47 1.80 -4.87
CA ILE A 522 36.56 0.67 -5.77
C ILE A 522 36.27 1.20 -7.17
N LEU A 523 37.26 1.10 -8.07
CA LEU A 523 37.07 1.32 -9.50
C LEU A 523 37.09 -0.04 -10.19
N GLU A 524 36.03 -0.38 -10.89
CA GLU A 524 35.85 -1.66 -11.57
C GLU A 524 35.62 -1.41 -13.06
N PRO A 525 36.68 -1.45 -13.90
CA PRO A 525 36.52 -1.59 -15.34
C PRO A 525 35.81 -2.92 -15.64
N VAL A 526 34.82 -2.87 -16.53
CA VAL A 526 34.02 -4.02 -16.95
C VAL A 526 34.04 -4.11 -18.48
N VAL A 527 34.36 -5.29 -18.98
CA VAL A 527 34.27 -5.65 -20.39
C VAL A 527 33.46 -6.93 -20.51
N GLN A 528 32.36 -6.90 -21.24
CA GLN A 528 31.57 -8.07 -21.56
C GLN A 528 31.55 -8.28 -23.07
N VAL A 529 31.66 -9.53 -23.51
CA VAL A 529 31.43 -9.91 -24.91
C VAL A 529 30.43 -11.05 -24.93
N PHE A 530 29.36 -10.90 -25.71
CA PHE A 530 28.37 -11.94 -25.96
C PHE A 530 28.36 -12.25 -27.46
N ALA A 531 28.65 -13.49 -27.82
CA ALA A 531 28.60 -14.00 -29.19
C ALA A 531 27.40 -14.93 -29.33
N ARG A 532 26.56 -14.65 -30.33
CA ARG A 532 25.29 -15.35 -30.56
C ARG A 532 24.85 -15.20 -32.02
N PRO A 533 24.04 -16.13 -32.55
CA PRO A 533 23.42 -16.00 -33.87
C PRO A 533 22.53 -14.76 -34.00
N ASN A 534 22.11 -14.45 -35.23
CA ASN A 534 21.10 -13.42 -35.47
C ASN A 534 19.76 -13.83 -34.84
N GLU A 535 19.00 -12.85 -34.36
CA GLU A 535 17.61 -13.06 -33.93
C GLU A 535 16.80 -13.61 -35.11
N LEU A 536 16.14 -14.75 -34.90
CA LEU A 536 15.30 -15.36 -35.92
C LEU A 536 14.06 -14.49 -36.15
N TYR A 537 13.66 -14.35 -37.43
CA TYR A 537 12.55 -13.51 -37.89
C TYR A 537 12.73 -12.00 -37.72
N ALA A 538 13.93 -11.53 -37.36
CA ALA A 538 14.18 -10.12 -37.08
C ALA A 538 13.94 -9.18 -38.28
N GLU A 539 14.04 -9.67 -39.53
CA GLU A 539 13.91 -8.83 -40.73
C GLU A 539 12.46 -8.66 -41.22
N THR A 540 11.48 -9.26 -40.54
CA THR A 540 10.07 -9.27 -40.95
C THR A 540 9.12 -8.95 -39.80
N LEU A 541 7.98 -8.32 -40.09
CA LEU A 541 6.91 -8.13 -39.12
C LEU A 541 5.99 -9.35 -39.05
N GLY A 542 5.85 -9.96 -37.87
CA GLY A 542 4.97 -11.13 -37.73
C GLY A 542 4.79 -11.65 -36.31
N ILE A 543 5.86 -11.64 -35.51
CA ILE A 543 5.81 -12.08 -34.11
C ILE A 543 5.15 -10.98 -33.25
N PRO A 544 4.06 -11.29 -32.52
CA PRO A 544 3.48 -10.38 -31.53
C PRO A 544 4.47 -10.05 -30.42
N ASN A 545 4.61 -8.76 -30.08
CA ASN A 545 5.39 -8.29 -28.95
C ASN A 545 4.45 -7.83 -27.83
N GLU A 546 4.43 -8.55 -26.71
CA GLU A 546 3.45 -8.40 -25.63
C GLU A 546 4.13 -8.07 -24.29
N ASP A 547 5.32 -8.62 -24.00
CA ASP A 547 6.11 -8.31 -22.79
C ASP A 547 7.42 -7.56 -23.02
N ALA A 548 7.79 -7.25 -24.28
CA ALA A 548 9.00 -6.51 -24.62
C ALA A 548 8.71 -5.11 -25.19
N GLN A 549 7.57 -4.49 -24.81
CA GLN A 549 7.13 -3.21 -25.40
C GLN A 549 7.76 -1.97 -24.77
N SER A 550 8.26 -2.08 -23.54
CA SER A 550 8.89 -0.97 -22.83
C SER A 550 10.36 -1.26 -22.69
N PHE A 551 11.17 -0.63 -23.55
CA PHE A 551 12.62 -0.70 -23.49
C PHE A 551 13.22 0.67 -23.21
N VAL A 552 14.12 0.74 -22.24
CA VAL A 552 14.92 1.92 -21.93
C VAL A 552 16.36 1.49 -21.75
N PHE A 553 17.21 1.85 -22.70
CA PHE A 553 18.65 1.71 -22.53
C PHE A 553 19.19 2.81 -21.61
N ASP A 554 19.72 2.39 -20.47
CA ASP A 554 20.44 3.24 -19.53
C ASP A 554 21.57 2.47 -18.82
N ALA A 555 22.25 3.14 -17.89
CA ALA A 555 23.37 2.60 -17.13
C ALA A 555 23.05 1.27 -16.42
N THR A 556 21.80 1.04 -16.03
CA THR A 556 21.40 -0.18 -15.31
C THR A 556 21.32 -1.40 -16.23
N THR A 557 20.91 -1.19 -17.48
CA THR A 557 20.79 -2.22 -18.52
C THR A 557 22.10 -2.49 -19.30
N LEU A 558 23.13 -1.64 -19.16
CA LEU A 558 24.35 -1.70 -19.98
C LEU A 558 25.01 -3.08 -20.02
N PHE A 559 25.05 -3.76 -18.87
CA PHE A 559 25.75 -5.03 -18.68
C PHE A 559 24.83 -6.25 -18.59
N GLU A 560 23.57 -6.10 -19.02
CA GLU A 560 22.64 -7.22 -19.16
C GLU A 560 22.96 -8.02 -20.43
N ARG A 561 22.79 -9.35 -20.34
CA ARG A 561 23.02 -10.29 -21.45
C ARG A 561 21.98 -10.08 -22.55
N ASP A 562 20.73 -9.92 -22.18
CA ASP A 562 19.65 -9.47 -23.05
C ASP A 562 19.05 -8.21 -22.45
N LYS A 563 18.96 -7.13 -23.24
CA LYS A 563 18.45 -5.84 -22.78
C LYS A 563 16.98 -5.65 -23.10
N PHE A 564 16.37 -6.53 -23.92
CA PHE A 564 14.92 -6.51 -24.07
C PHE A 564 14.26 -6.97 -22.76
N SER A 565 13.11 -6.38 -22.45
CA SER A 565 12.24 -6.87 -21.39
C SER A 565 11.47 -8.11 -21.87
N GLY A 566 11.14 -9.03 -20.96
CA GLY A 566 10.35 -10.22 -21.31
C GLY A 566 11.10 -11.20 -22.22
N TYR A 567 10.34 -11.97 -23.03
CA TYR A 567 10.92 -12.96 -23.94
C TYR A 567 10.43 -12.82 -25.39
N ASP A 568 9.52 -11.89 -25.71
CA ASP A 568 9.03 -11.73 -27.09
C ASP A 568 10.08 -11.18 -28.05
N ARG A 569 11.12 -10.52 -27.54
CA ARG A 569 12.29 -10.09 -28.29
C ARG A 569 13.54 -10.64 -27.62
N ILE A 570 14.53 -11.01 -28.44
CA ILE A 570 15.81 -11.53 -27.97
C ILE A 570 16.92 -10.77 -28.66
N GLU A 571 17.87 -10.26 -27.89
CA GLU A 571 19.05 -9.61 -28.44
C GLU A 571 19.88 -10.65 -29.21
N GLY A 572 20.05 -10.45 -30.52
CA GLY A 572 20.88 -11.29 -31.40
C GLY A 572 22.20 -10.63 -31.81
N GLY A 573 23.03 -11.38 -32.52
CA GLY A 573 24.34 -10.93 -33.00
C GLY A 573 25.39 -10.75 -31.90
N THR A 574 26.63 -10.49 -32.31
CA THR A 574 27.76 -10.39 -31.39
C THR A 574 27.88 -8.96 -30.88
N ARG A 575 27.91 -8.78 -29.55
CA ARG A 575 28.01 -7.48 -28.90
C ARG A 575 29.10 -7.44 -27.83
N ALA A 576 29.75 -6.29 -27.69
CA ALA A 576 30.68 -5.99 -26.61
C ALA A 576 30.19 -4.79 -25.79
N ASN A 577 30.09 -4.93 -24.48
CA ASN A 577 29.76 -3.84 -23.56
C ASN A 577 31.03 -3.44 -22.81
N ILE A 578 31.35 -2.14 -22.80
CA ILE A 578 32.56 -1.62 -22.15
C ILE A 578 32.14 -0.46 -21.25
N GLY A 579 32.62 -0.47 -20.02
CA GLY A 579 32.42 0.65 -19.12
C GLY A 579 33.21 0.50 -17.83
N PHE A 580 32.91 1.37 -16.89
CA PHE A 580 33.45 1.28 -15.54
C PHE A 580 32.34 1.49 -14.52
N ARG A 581 32.52 0.84 -13.37
CA ARG A 581 31.74 1.05 -12.16
C ARG A 581 32.64 1.65 -11.10
N TYR A 582 32.08 2.55 -10.31
CA TYR A 582 32.76 3.18 -9.20
C TYR A 582 31.89 3.07 -7.96
N SER A 583 32.49 2.74 -6.83
CA SER A 583 31.87 2.81 -5.51
C SER A 583 32.87 3.42 -4.54
N GLY A 584 32.45 4.43 -3.79
CA GLY A 584 33.30 5.17 -2.87
C GLY A 584 32.61 5.40 -1.53
N THR A 585 33.35 5.19 -0.45
CA THR A 585 32.99 5.62 0.90
C THR A 585 34.02 6.62 1.40
N PHE A 586 33.57 7.71 2.01
CA PHE A 586 34.44 8.79 2.49
C PHE A 586 34.26 8.97 4.00
N ALA A 587 35.26 9.55 4.65
CA ALA A 587 35.21 9.97 6.04
C ALA A 587 34.05 10.94 6.24
N GLY A 588 33.32 10.78 7.33
CA GLY A 588 32.05 11.48 7.53
C GLY A 588 30.86 10.82 6.85
N GLY A 589 30.98 9.55 6.43
CA GLY A 589 29.86 8.66 6.04
C GLY A 589 29.23 8.95 4.68
N TRP A 590 29.85 9.80 3.87
CA TRP A 590 29.41 10.01 2.49
C TRP A 590 29.67 8.77 1.64
N THR A 591 28.74 8.49 0.74
CA THR A 591 28.86 7.42 -0.24
C THR A 591 28.64 7.97 -1.64
N ALA A 592 29.36 7.41 -2.60
CA ALA A 592 29.25 7.75 -4.01
C ALA A 592 29.26 6.48 -4.84
N ASN A 593 28.46 6.45 -5.90
CA ASN A 593 28.51 5.39 -6.89
C ASN A 593 28.43 6.01 -8.29
N ALA A 594 29.10 5.41 -9.26
CA ALA A 594 28.97 5.81 -10.65
C ALA A 594 29.08 4.61 -11.59
N LEU A 595 28.46 4.75 -12.75
CA LEU A 595 28.57 3.82 -13.87
C LEU A 595 28.58 4.63 -15.14
N PHE A 596 29.52 4.35 -16.04
CA PHE A 596 29.53 4.95 -17.37
C PHE A 596 30.06 3.94 -18.38
N GLY A 597 29.46 3.90 -19.56
CA GLY A 597 29.92 3.02 -20.62
C GLY A 597 29.06 3.06 -21.87
N GLN A 598 29.38 2.13 -22.77
CA GLN A 598 28.83 2.04 -24.12
C GLN A 598 28.79 0.56 -24.56
N SER A 599 27.89 0.23 -25.47
CA SER A 599 27.77 -1.08 -26.11
C SER A 599 28.07 -0.97 -27.60
N TYR A 600 28.73 -1.99 -28.15
CA TYR A 600 29.13 -2.07 -29.55
C TYR A 600 28.56 -3.35 -30.17
N HIS A 601 27.81 -3.21 -31.25
CA HIS A 601 27.42 -4.30 -32.13
C HIS A 601 28.57 -4.62 -33.07
N LEU A 602 29.12 -5.81 -32.96
CA LEU A 602 30.35 -6.21 -33.66
C LEU A 602 30.06 -7.02 -34.92
N ALA A 603 29.00 -7.83 -34.93
CA ALA A 603 28.65 -8.68 -36.06
C ALA A 603 27.19 -9.16 -35.99
N GLY A 604 26.63 -9.49 -37.16
CA GLY A 604 25.26 -10.01 -37.28
C GLY A 604 24.22 -8.91 -37.46
N VAL A 605 22.95 -9.28 -37.40
CA VAL A 605 21.81 -8.35 -37.50
C VAL A 605 21.58 -7.69 -36.14
N ASN A 606 21.43 -6.37 -36.13
CA ASN A 606 21.14 -5.62 -34.91
C ASN A 606 19.63 -5.67 -34.58
N SER A 607 19.27 -6.47 -33.57
CA SER A 607 17.88 -6.61 -33.10
C SER A 607 17.19 -5.30 -32.71
N PHE A 608 17.91 -4.26 -32.26
CA PHE A 608 17.31 -2.97 -31.90
C PHE A 608 17.02 -2.10 -33.13
N ALA A 609 17.70 -2.34 -34.25
CA ALA A 609 17.42 -1.70 -35.54
C ALA A 609 16.34 -2.44 -36.35
N SER A 610 16.07 -3.70 -35.99
CA SER A 610 15.12 -4.56 -36.66
C SER A 610 13.66 -4.09 -36.52
N PRO A 611 12.82 -4.26 -37.56
CA PRO A 611 11.41 -3.92 -37.51
C PRO A 611 10.66 -4.71 -36.42
N ASP A 612 9.72 -4.05 -35.74
CA ASP A 612 8.95 -4.60 -34.63
C ASP A 612 7.54 -4.01 -34.63
N LEU A 613 6.53 -4.78 -34.19
CA LEU A 613 5.14 -4.32 -34.20
C LEU A 613 4.90 -3.11 -33.28
N VAL A 614 5.70 -2.89 -32.25
CA VAL A 614 5.58 -1.74 -31.33
C VAL A 614 6.76 -0.77 -31.39
N ASN A 615 7.67 -0.97 -32.35
CA ASN A 615 8.89 -0.21 -32.50
C ASN A 615 9.80 -0.25 -31.25
N ALA A 616 9.85 -1.38 -30.52
CA ALA A 616 10.55 -1.48 -29.23
C ALA A 616 12.03 -1.02 -29.25
N GLY A 617 12.74 -1.22 -30.36
CA GLY A 617 14.13 -0.81 -30.52
C GLY A 617 14.34 0.65 -30.95
N ALA A 618 13.29 1.34 -31.40
CA ALA A 618 13.41 2.69 -31.96
C ALA A 618 13.83 3.72 -30.91
N SER A 619 14.73 4.64 -31.27
CA SER A 619 15.23 5.70 -30.35
C SER A 619 15.76 5.14 -29.03
N SER A 620 16.19 3.88 -29.03
CA SER A 620 16.70 3.21 -27.85
C SER A 620 18.14 3.60 -27.55
N GLY A 621 18.88 4.09 -28.56
CA GLY A 621 20.32 4.30 -28.44
C GLY A 621 21.10 2.99 -28.59
N LEU A 622 20.46 1.90 -29.04
CA LEU A 622 21.12 0.65 -29.44
C LEU A 622 20.82 0.27 -30.89
N ASP A 623 20.01 1.07 -31.58
CA ASP A 623 19.57 0.92 -32.96
C ASP A 623 20.67 1.19 -34.01
N THR A 624 21.86 1.59 -33.57
CA THR A 624 23.08 1.74 -34.37
C THR A 624 24.14 0.71 -33.95
N ASP A 625 25.23 0.59 -34.71
CA ASP A 625 26.32 -0.34 -34.38
C ASP A 625 27.12 0.10 -33.13
N THR A 626 27.06 1.37 -32.79
CA THR A 626 27.69 1.97 -31.61
C THR A 626 26.60 2.59 -30.76
N SER A 627 26.34 2.06 -29.57
CA SER A 627 25.27 2.58 -28.73
C SER A 627 25.51 4.02 -28.30
N ASP A 628 24.45 4.71 -27.88
CA ASP A 628 24.58 5.90 -27.05
C ASP A 628 25.48 5.63 -25.83
N PHE A 629 26.15 6.65 -25.32
CA PHE A 629 26.80 6.58 -24.01
C PHE A 629 25.74 6.62 -22.91
N VAL A 630 25.87 5.77 -21.90
CA VAL A 630 25.00 5.79 -20.72
C VAL A 630 25.81 6.06 -19.47
N GLY A 631 25.26 6.89 -18.59
CA GLY A 631 25.91 7.31 -17.36
C GLY A 631 24.94 7.37 -16.18
N LEU A 632 25.43 7.03 -15.00
CA LEU A 632 24.78 7.21 -13.72
C LEU A 632 25.82 7.65 -12.69
N ILE A 633 25.49 8.66 -11.89
CA ILE A 633 26.25 9.09 -10.72
C ILE A 633 25.25 9.25 -9.56
N GLY A 634 25.55 8.68 -8.41
CA GLY A 634 24.79 8.81 -7.18
C GLY A 634 25.70 9.27 -6.03
N LEU A 635 25.15 10.10 -5.16
CA LEU A 635 25.79 10.63 -3.97
C LEU A 635 24.80 10.59 -2.80
N ALA A 636 25.26 10.17 -1.64
CA ALA A 636 24.49 10.22 -0.41
C ALA A 636 25.37 10.66 0.77
N ALA A 637 24.78 11.40 1.70
CA ALA A 637 25.42 11.88 2.91
C ALA A 637 24.63 11.46 4.16
N PRO A 638 25.27 11.29 5.34
CA PRO A 638 24.58 10.84 6.54
C PRO A 638 23.54 11.81 7.10
N ASN A 639 23.64 13.09 6.73
CA ASN A 639 22.67 14.12 7.13
C ASN A 639 21.35 14.09 6.32
N GLY A 640 21.15 13.03 5.53
CA GLY A 640 19.94 12.82 4.72
C GLY A 640 19.97 13.51 3.35
N LEU A 641 21.08 14.17 2.97
CA LEU A 641 21.26 14.70 1.62
C LEU A 641 21.55 13.54 0.65
N SER A 642 20.86 13.51 -0.49
CA SER A 642 21.11 12.57 -1.57
C SER A 642 20.93 13.25 -2.93
N GLY A 643 21.64 12.73 -3.93
CA GLY A 643 21.53 13.21 -5.29
C GLY A 643 21.90 12.13 -6.28
N SER A 644 21.28 12.14 -7.45
CA SER A 644 21.65 11.26 -8.55
C SER A 644 21.44 11.95 -9.89
N VAL A 645 22.34 11.67 -10.82
CA VAL A 645 22.24 12.07 -12.22
C VAL A 645 22.33 10.81 -13.05
N SER A 646 21.37 10.58 -13.94
CA SER A 646 21.43 9.56 -14.97
C SER A 646 21.22 10.23 -16.32
N ALA A 647 22.02 9.84 -17.32
CA ALA A 647 21.93 10.44 -18.65
C ALA A 647 22.31 9.44 -19.74
N ARG A 648 21.75 9.67 -20.93
CA ARG A 648 22.08 9.00 -22.18
C ARG A 648 22.49 10.06 -23.20
N PHE A 649 23.64 9.87 -23.82
CA PHE A 649 24.25 10.82 -24.75
C PHE A 649 24.44 10.15 -26.11
N ASP A 650 24.17 10.89 -27.17
CA ASP A 650 24.45 10.48 -28.54
C ASP A 650 25.91 10.02 -28.72
N GLU A 651 26.10 8.96 -29.51
CA GLU A 651 27.39 8.30 -29.66
C GLU A 651 28.43 9.12 -30.44
N GLN A 652 28.00 10.08 -31.26
CA GLN A 652 28.89 10.89 -32.12
C GLN A 652 29.03 12.33 -31.62
N THR A 653 27.92 12.93 -31.22
CA THR A 653 27.83 14.36 -30.88
C THR A 653 27.86 14.62 -29.38
N PHE A 654 27.65 13.57 -28.56
CA PHE A 654 27.48 13.69 -27.11
C PHE A 654 26.28 14.56 -26.69
N GLU A 655 25.35 14.81 -27.62
CA GLU A 655 24.08 15.49 -27.32
C GLU A 655 23.28 14.65 -26.31
N VAL A 656 22.69 15.30 -25.31
CA VAL A 656 21.84 14.61 -24.34
C VAL A 656 20.58 14.13 -25.06
N ARG A 657 20.32 12.83 -25.02
CA ARG A 657 19.09 12.19 -25.53
C ARG A 657 18.06 11.96 -24.42
N ARG A 658 18.57 11.71 -23.21
CA ARG A 658 17.77 11.53 -21.99
C ARG A 658 18.57 11.97 -20.78
N ALA A 659 17.94 12.62 -19.81
CA ALA A 659 18.56 12.93 -18.53
C ALA A 659 17.54 12.92 -17.40
N GLU A 660 17.93 12.35 -16.26
CA GLU A 660 17.18 12.41 -15.02
C GLU A 660 18.11 12.90 -13.90
N ILE A 661 17.74 14.02 -13.27
CA ILE A 661 18.46 14.59 -12.13
C ILE A 661 17.53 14.54 -10.93
N LYS A 662 17.99 13.95 -9.84
CA LYS A 662 17.29 13.94 -8.56
C LYS A 662 18.18 14.55 -7.51
N ALA A 663 17.60 15.39 -6.67
CA ALA A 663 18.23 15.90 -5.46
C ALA A 663 17.21 15.81 -4.32
N GLY A 664 17.65 15.38 -3.15
CA GLY A 664 16.80 15.21 -1.99
C GLY A 664 17.55 15.59 -0.73
N TRP A 665 16.83 16.11 0.24
CA TRP A 665 17.30 16.27 1.60
C TRP A 665 16.20 15.79 2.53
N ASN A 666 16.47 14.75 3.30
CA ASN A 666 15.54 14.22 4.29
C ASN A 666 16.07 14.50 5.70
N GLY A 667 15.81 15.71 6.20
CA GLY A 667 16.14 16.14 7.55
C GLY A 667 14.90 16.36 8.41
N GLN A 668 15.11 16.48 9.72
CA GLN A 668 14.15 17.13 10.60
C GLN A 668 14.64 18.58 10.82
N PRO A 669 13.77 19.60 10.76
CA PRO A 669 12.31 19.55 10.58
C PRO A 669 11.82 19.59 9.11
N VAL A 670 12.73 19.61 8.12
CA VAL A 670 12.39 19.85 6.71
C VAL A 670 12.86 18.70 5.82
N SER A 671 11.98 18.27 4.91
CA SER A 671 12.26 17.34 3.83
C SER A 671 11.98 18.00 2.49
N LEU A 672 12.92 17.93 1.56
CA LEU A 672 12.84 18.51 0.23
C LEU A 672 13.26 17.48 -0.81
N SER A 673 12.57 17.44 -1.94
CA SER A 673 13.02 16.70 -3.12
C SER A 673 12.73 17.47 -4.40
N ALA A 674 13.68 17.38 -5.32
CA ALA A 674 13.61 17.96 -6.64
C ALA A 674 13.98 16.87 -7.66
N LYS A 675 13.22 16.81 -8.74
CA LYS A 675 13.46 15.93 -9.88
C LYS A 675 13.36 16.74 -11.17
N TYR A 676 14.35 16.62 -12.04
CA TYR A 676 14.26 17.05 -13.43
C TYR A 676 14.34 15.82 -14.33
N ALA A 677 13.44 15.74 -15.31
CA ALA A 677 13.44 14.70 -16.32
C ALA A 677 13.38 15.32 -17.71
N PHE A 678 14.32 14.92 -18.55
CA PHE A 678 14.38 15.23 -19.96
C PHE A 678 14.36 13.95 -20.78
N ILE A 679 13.47 13.90 -21.76
CA ILE A 679 13.41 12.83 -22.75
C ILE A 679 13.18 13.50 -24.11
N GLN A 680 14.09 13.24 -25.05
CA GLN A 680 13.96 13.74 -26.42
C GLN A 680 12.67 13.24 -27.08
N ALA A 681 12.21 13.97 -28.10
CA ALA A 681 11.13 13.56 -28.98
C ALA A 681 11.31 12.12 -29.47
N GLN A 682 10.24 11.34 -29.35
CA GLN A 682 10.13 9.95 -29.77
C GLN A 682 8.87 9.80 -30.62
N PRO A 683 8.88 10.21 -31.90
CA PRO A 683 7.68 10.26 -32.74
C PRO A 683 6.98 8.90 -32.92
N LEU A 684 7.75 7.80 -32.99
CA LEU A 684 7.21 6.44 -33.13
C LEU A 684 6.45 5.97 -31.88
N TYR A 685 6.86 6.42 -30.69
CA TYR A 685 6.12 6.24 -29.43
C TYR A 685 5.04 7.30 -29.20
N GLY A 686 4.95 8.25 -30.12
CA GLY A 686 3.91 9.26 -30.12
C GLY A 686 4.20 10.55 -29.40
N PHE A 687 5.45 10.76 -29.04
CA PHE A 687 5.94 11.98 -28.41
C PHE A 687 6.67 12.80 -29.47
N ALA A 688 5.93 13.63 -30.22
CA ALA A 688 6.49 14.40 -31.34
C ALA A 688 7.42 15.56 -30.92
N THR A 689 7.44 15.89 -29.62
CA THR A 689 8.25 16.97 -29.06
C THR A 689 9.04 16.47 -27.87
N ASP A 690 10.12 17.17 -27.55
CA ASP A 690 10.88 16.96 -26.33
C ASP A 690 10.01 17.13 -25.09
N ARG A 691 10.31 16.36 -24.06
CA ARG A 691 9.61 16.42 -22.77
C ARG A 691 10.60 16.84 -21.70
N HIS A 692 10.24 17.92 -21.01
CA HIS A 692 11.02 18.50 -19.93
C HIS A 692 10.10 18.70 -18.73
N GLU A 693 10.29 17.93 -17.68
CA GLU A 693 9.48 18.03 -16.45
C GLU A 693 10.36 18.34 -15.25
N VAL A 694 9.96 19.35 -14.47
CA VAL A 694 10.52 19.66 -13.15
C VAL A 694 9.48 19.32 -12.11
N SER A 695 9.80 18.42 -11.19
CA SER A 695 8.97 18.12 -10.03
C SER A 695 9.66 18.56 -8.75
N LEU A 696 8.93 19.30 -7.92
CA LEU A 696 9.37 19.71 -6.59
C LEU A 696 8.39 19.15 -5.57
N ARG A 697 8.91 18.65 -4.45
CA ARG A 697 8.13 18.26 -3.28
C ARG A 697 8.84 18.78 -2.04
N GLY A 698 8.08 19.35 -1.12
CA GLY A 698 8.59 19.86 0.14
C GLY A 698 7.64 19.58 1.27
N SER A 699 8.20 19.33 2.45
CA SER A 699 7.48 19.17 3.71
C SER A 699 8.30 19.84 4.81
N ALA A 700 7.65 20.65 5.65
CA ALA A 700 8.30 21.34 6.75
C ALA A 700 7.44 21.23 8.01
N ARG A 701 8.04 20.80 9.12
CA ARG A 701 7.45 20.96 10.45
C ARG A 701 7.72 22.38 10.95
N LEU A 702 6.68 23.21 10.96
CA LEU A 702 6.76 24.63 11.38
C LEU A 702 6.78 24.77 12.91
N HIS A 703 6.16 23.83 13.60
CA HIS A 703 6.12 23.67 15.05
C HIS A 703 6.11 22.16 15.35
N GLU A 704 6.20 21.77 16.62
CA GLU A 704 6.15 20.36 17.07
C GLU A 704 5.02 19.57 16.39
N ASN A 705 3.84 20.19 16.25
CA ASN A 705 2.64 19.51 15.77
C ASN A 705 2.22 19.98 14.37
N TRP A 706 2.72 21.11 13.87
CA TRP A 706 2.30 21.65 12.57
C TRP A 706 3.25 21.26 11.47
N ARG A 707 2.71 20.64 10.41
CA ARG A 707 3.44 20.33 9.18
C ARG A 707 2.74 20.95 7.99
N VAL A 708 3.51 21.58 7.11
CA VAL A 708 3.04 22.01 5.79
C VAL A 708 3.75 21.20 4.72
N PHE A 709 3.06 20.87 3.64
CA PHE A 709 3.63 20.12 2.56
C PHE A 709 3.04 20.54 1.23
N ALA A 710 3.87 20.52 0.19
CA ALA A 710 3.50 20.92 -1.14
C ALA A 710 4.24 20.07 -2.16
N SER A 711 3.63 19.88 -3.32
CA SER A 711 4.35 19.42 -4.50
C SER A 711 3.81 20.05 -5.77
N GLY A 712 4.65 20.14 -6.78
CA GLY A 712 4.29 20.63 -8.10
C GLY A 712 5.15 19.96 -9.18
N THR A 713 4.52 19.61 -10.30
CA THR A 713 5.19 19.14 -11.51
C THR A 713 4.91 20.12 -12.64
N TYR A 714 5.96 20.79 -13.10
CA TYR A 714 5.91 21.76 -14.19
C TYR A 714 6.50 21.16 -15.46
N ASP A 715 5.73 21.18 -16.53
CA ASP A 715 6.18 20.85 -17.88
C ASP A 715 6.70 22.12 -18.55
N LEU A 716 8.03 22.15 -18.78
CA LEU A 716 8.73 23.28 -19.38
C LEU A 716 8.41 23.44 -20.86
N GLN A 717 8.11 22.35 -21.57
CA GLN A 717 7.80 22.36 -23.00
C GLN A 717 6.42 22.98 -23.25
N ASN A 718 5.40 22.47 -22.56
CA ASN A 718 4.02 22.93 -22.67
C ASN A 718 3.71 24.18 -21.84
N ARG A 719 4.67 24.62 -21.00
CA ARG A 719 4.57 25.75 -20.08
C ARG A 719 3.35 25.65 -19.17
N ILE A 720 3.18 24.48 -18.57
CA ILE A 720 2.01 24.17 -17.73
C ILE A 720 2.43 23.51 -16.42
N LEU A 721 1.83 23.94 -15.32
CA LEU A 721 1.87 23.22 -14.06
C LEU A 721 0.89 22.03 -14.19
N ALA A 722 1.41 20.87 -14.56
CA ALA A 722 0.62 19.69 -14.88
C ALA A 722 -0.05 19.09 -13.64
N ARG A 723 0.64 19.19 -12.49
CA ARG A 723 0.13 18.75 -11.18
C ARG A 723 0.60 19.70 -10.12
N ASP A 724 -0.27 20.04 -9.20
CA ASP A 724 0.09 20.73 -7.97
C ASP A 724 -0.78 20.26 -6.82
N SER A 725 -0.19 20.31 -5.64
CA SER A 725 -0.88 19.93 -4.42
C SER A 725 -0.28 20.67 -3.25
N PHE A 726 -1.13 21.16 -2.37
CA PHE A 726 -0.75 21.83 -1.14
C PHE A 726 -1.56 21.23 0.00
N GLY A 727 -0.92 21.05 1.15
CA GLY A 727 -1.62 20.61 2.33
C GLY A 727 -0.91 21.05 3.58
N PHE A 728 -1.64 20.93 4.67
CA PHE A 728 -1.11 21.14 5.99
C PHE A 728 -1.74 20.13 6.93
N SER A 729 -0.96 19.69 7.91
CA SER A 729 -1.41 18.83 8.99
C SER A 729 -1.04 19.41 10.34
N TYR A 730 -1.90 19.14 11.31
CA TYR A 730 -1.64 19.29 12.72
C TYR A 730 -1.69 17.89 13.31
N ASP A 731 -0.59 17.41 13.87
CA ASP A 731 -0.44 16.07 14.42
C ASP A 731 -0.03 16.19 15.88
N ASP A 732 -0.94 15.83 16.78
CA ASP A 732 -0.73 15.78 18.23
C ASP A 732 -0.98 14.35 18.75
N GLU A 733 -0.67 14.10 20.02
CA GLU A 733 -0.80 12.77 20.66
C GLU A 733 -2.23 12.21 20.71
N CYS A 734 -3.24 13.08 20.62
CA CYS A 734 -4.65 12.74 20.79
C CYS A 734 -5.55 13.18 19.62
N PHE A 735 -5.01 13.98 18.71
CA PHE A 735 -5.75 14.60 17.62
C PHE A 735 -4.84 14.81 16.42
N SER A 736 -5.29 14.40 15.24
CA SER A 736 -4.68 14.83 13.99
C SER A 736 -5.69 15.49 13.06
N TYR A 737 -5.22 16.47 12.32
CA TYR A 737 -5.97 17.16 11.28
C TYR A 737 -5.08 17.25 10.06
N ALA A 738 -5.62 16.93 8.89
CA ALA A 738 -4.97 17.19 7.62
C ALA A 738 -5.97 17.80 6.65
N MET A 739 -5.54 18.81 5.90
CA MET A 739 -6.28 19.35 4.77
C MET A 739 -5.37 19.34 3.55
N THR A 740 -5.91 18.88 2.43
CA THR A 740 -5.18 18.71 1.17
C THR A 740 -5.99 19.29 0.02
N TYR A 741 -5.31 20.06 -0.81
CA TYR A 741 -5.77 20.52 -2.11
C TYR A 741 -4.89 19.85 -3.16
N SER A 742 -5.51 19.40 -4.24
CA SER A 742 -4.78 18.93 -5.41
C SER A 742 -5.47 19.32 -6.69
N GLU A 743 -4.66 19.62 -7.69
CA GLU A 743 -5.09 19.94 -9.03
C GLU A 743 -4.24 19.14 -10.03
N LYS A 744 -4.92 18.57 -11.02
CA LYS A 744 -4.28 17.93 -12.17
C LYS A 744 -4.80 18.60 -13.43
N ARG A 745 -3.90 19.02 -14.31
CA ARG A 745 -4.23 19.58 -15.62
C ARG A 745 -3.89 18.60 -16.72
N ASP A 746 -4.76 18.51 -17.71
CA ASP A 746 -4.46 17.79 -18.95
C ASP A 746 -3.45 18.59 -19.80
N TYR A 747 -2.46 17.90 -20.36
CA TYR A 747 -1.38 18.55 -21.12
C TYR A 747 -1.89 19.18 -22.43
N THR A 748 -2.99 18.67 -23.00
CA THR A 748 -3.51 19.09 -24.31
C THR A 748 -4.68 20.06 -24.17
N THR A 749 -5.71 19.67 -23.43
CA THR A 749 -6.95 20.46 -23.26
C THR A 749 -6.80 21.54 -22.20
N ARG A 750 -5.80 21.43 -21.30
CA ARG A 750 -5.60 22.28 -20.12
C ARG A 750 -6.74 22.27 -19.12
N GLU A 751 -7.68 21.34 -19.25
CA GLU A 751 -8.76 21.16 -18.28
C GLU A 751 -8.20 20.78 -16.92
N ALA A 752 -8.66 21.46 -15.87
CA ALA A 752 -8.25 21.23 -14.50
C ALA A 752 -9.25 20.35 -13.76
N SER A 753 -8.76 19.29 -13.14
CA SER A 753 -9.51 18.48 -12.18
C SER A 753 -9.00 18.79 -10.78
N GLN A 754 -9.88 19.32 -9.93
CA GLN A 754 -9.56 19.74 -8.56
C GLN A 754 -10.18 18.77 -7.55
N ALA A 755 -9.44 18.48 -6.49
CA ALA A 755 -9.92 17.70 -5.36
C ALA A 755 -9.47 18.35 -4.05
N VAL A 756 -10.41 18.49 -3.12
CA VAL A 756 -10.18 18.94 -1.74
C VAL A 756 -10.48 17.78 -0.82
N GLY A 757 -9.48 17.39 -0.03
CA GLY A 757 -9.60 16.40 1.03
C GLY A 757 -9.38 17.03 2.40
N PHE A 758 -10.05 16.50 3.41
CA PHE A 758 -9.71 16.79 4.80
C PHE A 758 -9.86 15.51 5.62
N ASN A 759 -9.08 15.38 6.68
CA ASN A 759 -9.14 14.26 7.62
C ASN A 759 -8.97 14.79 9.04
N LEU A 760 -9.80 14.33 9.96
CA LEU A 760 -9.75 14.61 11.39
C LEU A 760 -9.67 13.27 12.12
N SER A 761 -8.57 12.97 12.80
CA SER A 761 -8.44 11.80 13.66
C SER A 761 -8.60 12.21 15.11
N PHE A 762 -9.52 11.58 15.83
CA PHE A 762 -9.63 11.68 17.27
C PHE A 762 -9.23 10.33 17.85
N ARG A 763 -8.10 10.29 18.57
CA ARG A 763 -7.67 9.08 19.27
C ARG A 763 -8.82 8.57 20.16
N THR A 764 -8.99 7.26 20.23
CA THR A 764 -10.09 6.53 20.90
C THR A 764 -11.52 6.73 20.39
N ILE A 765 -11.78 7.70 19.49
CA ILE A 765 -13.13 7.90 18.91
C ILE A 765 -13.17 7.48 17.42
N GLY A 766 -12.16 7.84 16.63
CA GLY A 766 -12.01 7.43 15.22
C GLY A 766 -11.67 8.57 14.25
N ASP A 767 -11.61 8.23 12.96
CA ASP A 767 -11.20 9.11 11.86
C ASP A 767 -12.40 9.63 11.05
N PHE A 768 -12.46 10.94 10.81
CA PHE A 768 -13.51 11.62 10.06
C PHE A 768 -12.94 12.31 8.82
N GLY A 769 -13.41 11.94 7.63
CA GLY A 769 -13.04 12.59 6.36
C GLY A 769 -12.42 11.66 5.31
N THR A 770 -11.78 12.23 4.30
CA THR A 770 -11.08 11.53 3.20
C THR A 770 -9.84 12.32 2.79
N GLN A 771 -8.67 11.69 2.75
CA GLN A 771 -7.44 12.31 2.21
C GLN A 771 -7.38 12.17 0.69
N SER A 772 -6.86 13.19 -0.01
CA SER A 772 -6.55 13.06 -1.44
C SER A 772 -5.24 12.26 -1.61
N GLY A 773 -5.29 11.13 -2.32
CA GLY A 773 -4.20 10.14 -2.41
C GLY A 773 -2.89 10.56 -3.09
N LEU A 774 -2.62 11.85 -3.31
CA LEU A 774 -1.35 12.33 -3.87
C LEU A 774 -0.19 12.32 -2.85
N PHE A 775 -0.50 12.20 -1.56
CA PHE A 775 0.49 12.12 -0.48
C PHE A 775 0.55 10.76 0.23
N ASP A 776 -0.30 9.80 -0.16
CA ASP A 776 -0.31 8.41 0.37
C ASP A 776 0.76 7.49 -0.26
N GLN A 777 1.71 8.05 -1.01
CA GLN A 777 2.90 7.32 -1.46
C GLN A 777 4.12 7.83 -0.70
N ASN A 778 4.29 7.31 0.50
CA ASN A 778 5.55 7.20 1.20
C ASN A 778 5.81 5.73 1.52
#